data_AF-A0A6P4ICP8-F1
#
_entry.id   AF-A0A6P4ICP8-F1
#
_cell.length_a   1.000
_cell.length_b   1.000
_cell.length_c   1.000
_cell.angle_alpha   90.00
_cell.angle_beta   90.00
_cell.angle_gamma   90.00
#
_symmetry.space_group_name_H-M   'P 1'
#
loop_
_entity.id
_entity.type
_entity.pdbx_description
1 polymer ?
#
loop_
_entity_poly.entity_id
_entity_poly.type
_entity_poly.pdbx_seq_one_letter_code
_entity_poly.pdbx_strand_id
1 'polypeptide(L)'
;MSLLLKRRSRSETRPKEIPEKAKQPETETKTERPDKQLDRPHHNVRHPHPYASEQNLNKLGLVSGSGLMGRRKTSAELISEAKMFLGEASGAMPLMATGGARLVSTRRPITPRESGRVLYGKVALAGRPPSAFSMRYLQNEKPSTPRQLPALSGSGHATPMPTRNGALLCQSSTETLIELLKQHRGLKDCSDETVQHVNAILQELYTRVRKQERSFKRGFILGGLYGLVECSSPRVLLAVARVVLSLRVTGSNLTGACKLIFKVARHEQHDALFHEHDVLELLIDGLGHASPLDDPEACIYAYGCIRFLTASSAQDRDDALNRNWIGLESSGASNTLSEAVTSPALAAISAPLCPQKLTGQQTLVSRLARHGAVELMILHLQMLNEAGATTRLQGPPLHTLYQLSAAMRALADVSQQQQRLQLQLQLACPHLIRAAEVSMGELEVQANVVRTLSVLSEDSECCETLHNYAARIGLLLGPSCAGGQCSERFLAVLSRLGYMLGNILAKHENARIQYFQNDVAMEYLLNVLEQLNDRSPTSVGLLDAQIKLIRVVANMSVNPEVGAGLGIVRSLGSVLLQLLSTTSSELEKKKSSEQHELLHATLGALHNLCFYQDKQAAIQPLAKGSLQSLIDELSASLAKVLASCQATATKVELARVLGNLTRNERARLCFCSSGGLPLIVQQLTKQAAGQDYELRTCAIGVLVNLLGDGEQRRPFLQLRGAELLSLLLRGSLEQEDWFLANIVCQALWNLLIDGQCAAKLCQNGNILDEVSDLLADYLDEERIPAGDEDDPGDNRYEEEEKHAETDTEAHDALWEDFALVATDLLERIQNNFDRQQQSQPSVPQTDNEDDNDVFIEEM
;
A
#
# COMPACT_ATOMS: atom_id res chain seq x y z
N MET A 1 -4.33 -25.46 -42.58
CA MET A 1 -3.26 -26.12 -43.35
C MET A 1 -1.95 -25.52 -42.84
N SER A 2 -1.04 -26.21 -42.14
CA SER A 2 -0.40 -27.52 -42.36
C SER A 2 0.81 -27.45 -43.31
N LEU A 3 2.01 -27.67 -42.74
CA LEU A 3 3.33 -28.08 -43.29
C LEU A 3 4.41 -27.44 -42.37
N LEU A 4 5.14 -28.10 -41.46
CA LEU A 4 5.89 -29.39 -41.37
C LEU A 4 7.25 -29.44 -42.10
N LEU A 5 8.33 -29.26 -41.33
CA LEU A 5 9.72 -29.77 -41.49
C LEU A 5 10.52 -29.23 -40.27
N LYS A 6 11.03 -29.96 -39.26
CA LYS A 6 11.31 -31.38 -38.93
C LYS A 6 12.69 -31.92 -39.38
N ARG A 7 13.44 -32.44 -38.38
CA ARG A 7 14.80 -33.06 -38.36
C ARG A 7 15.93 -32.06 -38.01
N ARG A 8 17.00 -32.45 -37.28
CA ARG A 8 17.42 -33.81 -36.81
C ARG A 8 18.22 -33.73 -35.49
N SER A 9 18.17 -34.80 -34.70
CA SER A 9 19.04 -35.05 -33.53
C SER A 9 20.13 -36.08 -33.86
N ARG A 10 21.24 -36.09 -33.10
CA ARG A 10 22.12 -37.25 -32.91
C ARG A 10 22.90 -37.17 -31.58
N SER A 11 23.28 -38.33 -31.06
CA SER A 11 23.86 -38.58 -29.72
C SER A 11 25.04 -39.57 -29.82
N GLU A 12 25.49 -40.14 -28.68
CA GLU A 12 26.51 -41.22 -28.50
C GLU A 12 28.00 -40.77 -28.35
N THR A 13 28.91 -41.52 -27.69
CA THR A 13 29.00 -41.82 -26.23
C THR A 13 30.34 -42.48 -25.81
N ARG A 14 31.04 -41.95 -24.78
CA ARG A 14 32.03 -42.64 -23.87
C ARG A 14 33.31 -43.26 -24.51
N PRO A 15 34.27 -43.88 -23.76
CA PRO A 15 34.75 -43.72 -22.36
C PRO A 15 36.32 -43.67 -22.20
N LYS A 16 36.84 -43.77 -20.94
CA LYS A 16 38.20 -44.17 -20.46
C LYS A 16 39.36 -43.14 -20.38
N GLU A 17 40.41 -43.30 -19.54
CA GLU A 17 40.54 -43.79 -18.13
C GLU A 17 41.95 -43.44 -17.51
N ILE A 18 42.16 -43.69 -16.21
CA ILE A 18 43.23 -43.15 -15.31
C ILE A 18 44.52 -44.02 -15.20
N PRO A 19 45.72 -43.41 -15.05
CA PRO A 19 46.68 -43.65 -13.93
C PRO A 19 47.55 -42.40 -13.54
N GLU A 20 48.44 -42.35 -12.53
CA GLU A 20 48.50 -42.81 -11.11
C GLU A 20 49.77 -42.26 -10.36
N LYS A 21 49.65 -41.87 -9.06
CA LYS A 21 50.72 -41.83 -7.98
C LYS A 21 51.96 -40.89 -8.14
N ALA A 22 52.77 -40.49 -7.12
CA ALA A 22 52.76 -40.39 -5.63
C ALA A 22 53.96 -39.44 -5.20
N LYS A 23 54.45 -39.18 -3.96
CA LYS A 23 54.25 -39.64 -2.56
C LYS A 23 54.47 -38.47 -1.54
N GLN A 24 55.45 -38.56 -0.61
CA GLN A 24 55.82 -37.70 0.55
C GLN A 24 57.34 -37.91 0.88
N PRO A 25 58.00 -37.11 1.76
CA PRO A 25 58.23 -37.50 3.19
C PRO A 25 58.03 -36.37 4.25
N GLU A 26 57.70 -36.56 5.55
CA GLU A 26 58.06 -37.54 6.65
C GLU A 26 59.42 -37.23 7.34
N THR A 27 59.64 -37.00 8.66
CA THR A 27 58.87 -36.87 9.97
C THR A 27 59.62 -35.84 10.91
N GLU A 28 59.64 -35.71 12.26
CA GLU A 28 59.15 -36.43 13.49
C GLU A 28 59.25 -35.57 14.82
N THR A 29 58.25 -35.60 15.74
CA THR A 29 58.35 -35.43 17.26
C THR A 29 58.83 -34.10 17.93
N LYS A 30 58.85 -33.84 19.28
CA LYS A 30 58.69 -34.52 20.64
C LYS A 30 58.40 -33.38 21.71
N THR A 31 57.90 -33.45 22.97
CA THR A 31 57.27 -34.43 23.93
C THR A 31 56.52 -33.69 25.10
N GLU A 32 55.85 -34.42 26.02
CA GLU A 32 55.67 -34.17 27.50
C GLU A 32 54.59 -33.21 28.14
N ARG A 33 54.49 -33.29 29.48
CA ARG A 33 53.39 -32.97 30.44
C ARG A 33 53.99 -32.80 31.88
N PRO A 34 53.22 -32.57 32.97
CA PRO A 34 52.09 -31.66 33.25
C PRO A 34 52.33 -30.83 34.56
N ASP A 35 51.40 -29.93 34.97
CA ASP A 35 50.81 -30.06 36.32
C ASP A 35 49.52 -29.26 36.62
N LYS A 36 48.91 -29.66 37.74
CA LYS A 36 47.93 -29.06 38.70
C LYS A 36 47.69 -27.52 38.60
N GLN A 37 46.56 -26.96 39.09
CA GLN A 37 45.83 -27.33 40.30
C GLN A 37 44.35 -26.89 40.32
N LEU A 38 43.61 -27.50 41.26
CA LEU A 38 42.28 -27.24 41.87
C LEU A 38 41.64 -25.83 41.71
N ASP A 39 40.31 -25.65 41.74
CA ASP A 39 39.34 -26.34 42.62
C ASP A 39 37.95 -26.72 42.02
N ARG A 40 37.22 -27.53 42.80
CA ARG A 40 35.84 -28.04 42.62
C ARG A 40 35.24 -28.26 44.01
N PRO A 41 33.92 -28.53 44.15
CA PRO A 41 32.74 -27.98 43.48
C PRO A 41 31.73 -27.51 44.58
N HIS A 42 30.44 -27.39 44.26
CA HIS A 42 29.45 -28.00 45.17
C HIS A 42 28.29 -28.67 44.41
N HIS A 43 28.00 -29.89 44.83
CA HIS A 43 26.86 -30.72 44.45
C HIS A 43 25.54 -30.08 44.95
N ASN A 44 24.34 -30.43 44.44
CA ASN A 44 23.88 -31.82 44.39
C ASN A 44 22.82 -32.17 43.32
N VAL A 45 22.67 -33.48 43.11
CA VAL A 45 21.83 -34.13 42.09
C VAL A 45 20.91 -35.14 42.79
N ARG A 46 19.65 -35.31 42.34
CA ARG A 46 19.01 -36.64 42.27
C ARG A 46 17.75 -36.69 41.39
N HIS A 47 17.54 -37.89 40.84
CA HIS A 47 16.42 -38.36 40.00
C HIS A 47 15.45 -39.22 40.87
N PRO A 48 14.52 -40.04 40.33
CA PRO A 48 13.29 -39.71 39.58
C PRO A 48 12.05 -40.54 40.09
N HIS A 49 10.99 -40.66 39.25
CA HIS A 49 9.86 -41.64 39.33
C HIS A 49 8.77 -41.39 40.42
N PRO A 50 7.56 -42.01 40.33
CA PRO A 50 6.69 -42.16 39.14
C PRO A 50 5.15 -42.05 39.42
N TYR A 51 4.34 -42.13 38.34
CA TYR A 51 2.93 -42.59 38.27
C TYR A 51 1.74 -41.76 38.85
N ALA A 52 0.65 -41.83 38.06
CA ALA A 52 -0.78 -41.90 38.43
C ALA A 52 -1.68 -40.63 38.57
N SER A 53 -2.75 -40.65 37.75
CA SER A 53 -4.17 -40.31 38.01
C SER A 53 -4.64 -38.92 38.49
N GLU A 54 -5.41 -38.28 37.59
CA GLU A 54 -6.70 -37.60 37.83
C GLU A 54 -6.76 -36.28 38.64
N GLN A 55 -7.95 -35.67 38.60
CA GLN A 55 -8.37 -34.43 39.26
C GLN A 55 -7.58 -33.15 38.92
N ASN A 56 -8.12 -32.33 38.00
CA ASN A 56 -7.97 -30.85 38.03
C ASN A 56 -9.00 -30.12 37.13
N LEU A 57 -10.29 -30.44 37.31
CA LEU A 57 -11.41 -29.72 36.70
C LEU A 57 -12.13 -28.88 37.78
N ASN A 58 -11.42 -27.91 38.35
CA ASN A 58 -11.97 -27.02 39.38
C ASN A 58 -11.27 -25.64 39.40
N LYS A 59 -11.41 -24.88 38.31
CA LYS A 59 -11.04 -23.46 38.29
C LYS A 59 -11.77 -22.59 37.24
N LEU A 60 -13.06 -22.83 37.03
CA LEU A 60 -13.95 -21.74 36.59
C LEU A 60 -14.31 -20.92 37.84
N GLY A 61 -14.00 -19.63 37.81
CA GLY A 61 -14.08 -18.76 38.99
C GLY A 61 -15.48 -18.18 39.20
N LEU A 62 -16.40 -18.97 39.77
CA LEU A 62 -17.69 -18.49 40.27
C LEU A 62 -17.64 -18.31 41.80
N VAL A 63 -17.24 -17.12 42.24
CA VAL A 63 -17.44 -16.65 43.62
C VAL A 63 -17.92 -15.21 43.55
N SER A 64 -19.09 -14.92 44.13
CA SER A 64 -19.65 -13.57 44.17
C SER A 64 -18.82 -12.67 45.08
N GLY A 65 -18.51 -11.46 44.60
CA GLY A 65 -17.69 -10.48 45.32
C GLY A 65 -17.99 -9.07 44.83
N SER A 66 -18.65 -8.27 45.67
CA SER A 66 -19.10 -6.92 45.34
C SER A 66 -17.96 -5.89 45.35
N GLY A 67 -17.89 -5.06 44.30
CA GLY A 67 -17.37 -3.70 44.42
C GLY A 67 -15.98 -3.44 43.84
N LEU A 68 -15.92 -3.17 42.53
CA LEU A 68 -15.11 -2.10 41.93
C LEU A 68 -15.57 -1.90 40.48
N MET A 69 -16.21 -0.77 40.18
CA MET A 69 -16.72 -0.49 38.83
C MET A 69 -15.56 -0.23 37.86
N GLY A 70 -15.32 -1.18 36.95
CA GLY A 70 -14.65 -0.88 35.70
C GLY A 70 -15.46 0.14 34.91
N ARG A 71 -14.79 1.17 34.37
CA ARG A 71 -15.42 2.24 33.60
C ARG A 71 -16.12 1.65 32.37
N ARG A 72 -17.46 1.70 32.33
CA ARG A 72 -18.22 1.38 31.11
C ARG A 72 -17.75 2.28 29.97
N LYS A 73 -17.57 1.71 28.78
CA LYS A 73 -17.42 2.50 27.54
C LYS A 73 -18.65 3.38 27.37
N THR A 74 -18.46 4.59 26.90
CA THR A 74 -19.53 5.51 26.51
C THR A 74 -20.11 5.10 25.16
N SER A 75 -21.35 5.50 24.87
CA SER A 75 -22.00 5.23 23.59
C SER A 75 -21.16 5.74 22.41
N ALA A 76 -20.51 6.91 22.55
CA ALA A 76 -19.61 7.45 21.54
C ALA A 76 -18.36 6.60 21.29
N GLU A 77 -17.84 5.90 22.30
CA GLU A 77 -16.71 4.96 22.13
C GLU A 77 -17.17 3.70 21.38
N LEU A 78 -18.38 3.18 21.68
CA LEU A 78 -18.97 2.04 20.96
C LEU A 78 -19.35 2.40 19.52
N ILE A 79 -19.94 3.57 19.28
CA ILE A 79 -20.30 4.06 17.94
C ILE A 79 -19.03 4.31 17.09
N SER A 80 -17.95 4.83 17.68
CA SER A 80 -16.66 4.97 16.99
C SER A 80 -16.05 3.61 16.62
N GLU A 81 -16.19 2.62 17.50
CA GLU A 81 -15.77 1.24 17.27
C GLU A 81 -16.64 0.55 16.19
N ALA A 82 -17.95 0.82 16.15
CA ALA A 82 -18.87 0.33 15.14
C ALA A 82 -18.65 0.96 13.75
N LYS A 83 -18.45 2.28 13.66
CA LYS A 83 -18.22 3.00 12.39
C LYS A 83 -16.88 2.68 11.72
N MET A 84 -15.94 2.08 12.46
CA MET A 84 -14.74 1.45 11.89
C MET A 84 -15.04 0.12 11.15
N PHE A 85 -16.18 -0.53 11.41
CA PHE A 85 -16.54 -1.86 10.89
C PHE A 85 -17.72 -1.81 9.90
N LEU A 86 -18.73 -0.98 10.17
CA LEU A 86 -19.84 -0.66 9.26
C LEU A 86 -19.36 0.27 8.15
N GLY A 87 -18.54 -0.26 7.22
CA GLY A 87 -18.13 0.46 6.02
C GLY A 87 -19.36 0.98 5.26
N GLU A 88 -19.49 2.31 5.20
CA GLU A 88 -20.74 3.04 4.99
C GLU A 88 -21.46 2.69 3.69
N ALA A 89 -22.79 2.51 3.79
CA ALA A 89 -23.68 2.04 2.73
C ALA A 89 -24.00 3.09 1.63
N SER A 90 -23.10 4.04 1.39
CA SER A 90 -23.19 5.00 0.28
C SER A 90 -21.83 5.36 -0.36
N GLY A 91 -20.71 4.82 0.15
CA GLY A 91 -19.37 5.19 -0.29
C GLY A 91 -18.28 4.21 0.10
N ALA A 92 -18.46 2.92 -0.19
CA ALA A 92 -17.65 1.80 0.32
C ALA A 92 -16.12 2.03 0.32
N MET A 93 -15.59 2.42 1.48
CA MET A 93 -14.16 2.49 1.75
C MET A 93 -13.54 1.09 1.62
N PRO A 94 -12.41 0.92 0.90
CA PRO A 94 -11.82 -0.40 0.69
C PRO A 94 -11.31 -0.99 2.01
N LEU A 95 -11.70 -2.22 2.33
CA LEU A 95 -11.05 -2.99 3.38
C LEU A 95 -9.55 -3.12 3.05
N MET A 96 -8.69 -2.75 3.99
CA MET A 96 -7.24 -2.82 3.83
C MET A 96 -6.60 -3.74 4.85
N ALA A 97 -5.65 -4.55 4.41
CA ALA A 97 -4.79 -5.33 5.30
C ALA A 97 -3.90 -4.39 6.13
N THR A 98 -3.39 -4.88 7.27
CA THR A 98 -2.30 -4.23 8.00
C THR A 98 -1.09 -4.07 7.07
N GLY A 99 -0.84 -2.84 6.63
CA GLY A 99 0.07 -2.58 5.52
C GLY A 99 -0.61 -2.41 4.15
N GLY A 100 -1.77 -1.76 4.06
CA GLY A 100 -2.20 -0.96 2.90
C GLY A 100 -2.48 -1.69 1.57
N ALA A 101 -2.56 -3.01 1.57
CA ALA A 101 -3.09 -3.77 0.43
C ALA A 101 -4.62 -3.78 0.49
N ARG A 102 -5.31 -3.63 -0.66
CA ARG A 102 -6.78 -3.80 -0.72
C ARG A 102 -7.13 -5.28 -0.58
N LEU A 103 -8.09 -5.58 0.30
CA LEU A 103 -8.67 -6.91 0.47
C LEU A 103 -9.99 -7.02 -0.29
N VAL A 104 -10.33 -8.22 -0.73
CA VAL A 104 -11.67 -8.54 -1.25
C VAL A 104 -12.66 -8.47 -0.09
N SER A 105 -13.75 -7.71 -0.25
CA SER A 105 -14.82 -7.68 0.75
C SER A 105 -15.54 -9.02 0.81
N THR A 106 -15.40 -9.72 1.94
CA THR A 106 -15.99 -11.05 2.19
C THR A 106 -17.35 -10.96 2.89
N ARG A 107 -18.17 -9.92 2.62
CA ARG A 107 -19.57 -9.84 3.07
C ARG A 107 -20.45 -10.92 2.40
N ARG A 108 -20.34 -12.17 2.87
CA ARG A 108 -21.29 -13.29 2.71
C ARG A 108 -21.12 -14.26 3.89
N PRO A 109 -22.20 -14.89 4.40
CA PRO A 109 -22.12 -15.98 5.36
C PRO A 109 -21.18 -17.13 4.93
N ILE A 110 -20.60 -17.82 5.91
CA ILE A 110 -19.62 -18.89 5.66
C ILE A 110 -20.36 -20.20 5.36
N THR A 111 -20.63 -20.47 4.09
CA THR A 111 -21.31 -21.70 3.66
C THR A 111 -20.47 -22.47 2.63
N PRO A 112 -20.26 -23.80 2.80
CA PRO A 112 -19.68 -24.65 1.77
C PRO A 112 -20.48 -24.61 0.47
N ARG A 113 -19.80 -24.66 -0.68
CA ARG A 113 -20.41 -24.47 -2.03
C ARG A 113 -20.39 -25.71 -2.92
N GLU A 114 -20.02 -26.85 -2.35
CA GLU A 114 -19.93 -28.13 -3.05
C GLU A 114 -21.34 -28.59 -3.50
N SER A 115 -21.50 -28.99 -4.77
CA SER A 115 -22.80 -29.39 -5.32
C SER A 115 -23.37 -30.70 -4.73
N GLY A 116 -22.62 -31.38 -3.86
CA GLY A 116 -23.08 -32.51 -3.04
C GLY A 116 -23.39 -32.16 -1.57
N ARG A 117 -23.12 -30.93 -1.12
CA ARG A 117 -23.37 -30.47 0.27
C ARG A 117 -24.35 -29.29 0.28
N VAL A 118 -25.64 -29.59 0.31
CA VAL A 118 -26.68 -28.56 0.50
C VAL A 118 -26.75 -28.19 1.97
N LEU A 119 -26.38 -26.95 2.29
CA LEU A 119 -26.57 -26.33 3.62
C LEU A 119 -27.16 -24.93 3.43
N TYR A 120 -28.26 -24.67 4.14
CA TYR A 120 -29.07 -23.45 4.20
C TYR A 120 -29.68 -22.91 2.87
N GLY A 121 -30.99 -22.62 2.96
CA GLY A 121 -31.76 -21.67 2.14
C GLY A 121 -31.49 -21.54 0.62
N LYS A 122 -32.32 -22.17 -0.22
CA LYS A 122 -32.47 -21.79 -1.64
C LYS A 122 -33.88 -22.01 -2.20
N VAL A 123 -34.70 -20.95 -2.21
CA VAL A 123 -35.76 -20.75 -3.21
C VAL A 123 -35.86 -19.26 -3.56
N ALA A 124 -35.69 -18.92 -4.83
CA ALA A 124 -36.14 -17.66 -5.42
C ALA A 124 -36.39 -17.87 -6.93
N LEU A 125 -37.54 -17.43 -7.44
CA LEU A 125 -37.96 -17.62 -8.84
C LEU A 125 -37.71 -16.37 -9.70
N ALA A 126 -37.89 -16.49 -11.01
CA ALA A 126 -37.41 -15.50 -11.99
C ALA A 126 -38.51 -14.63 -12.63
N GLY A 127 -38.17 -13.36 -12.92
CA GLY A 127 -39.01 -12.34 -13.58
C GLY A 127 -39.37 -11.19 -12.62
N ARG A 128 -39.37 -9.91 -13.02
CA ARG A 128 -39.30 -9.27 -14.35
C ARG A 128 -38.42 -7.98 -14.34
N PRO A 129 -38.08 -7.38 -15.51
CA PRO A 129 -37.27 -6.17 -15.67
C PRO A 129 -38.12 -4.97 -16.20
N PRO A 130 -37.57 -3.86 -16.74
CA PRO A 130 -36.28 -3.17 -16.56
C PRO A 130 -36.43 -1.65 -16.24
N SER A 131 -35.31 -0.93 -16.20
CA SER A 131 -35.11 0.52 -16.16
C SER A 131 -36.10 1.41 -16.95
N ALA A 132 -36.61 2.48 -16.33
CA ALA A 132 -36.76 3.83 -16.94
C ALA A 132 -37.21 4.89 -15.91
N PHE A 133 -36.66 6.10 -16.02
CA PHE A 133 -37.23 7.46 -15.79
C PHE A 133 -36.14 8.40 -15.19
N SER A 134 -36.11 9.71 -15.43
CA SER A 134 -36.31 10.46 -16.71
C SER A 134 -35.76 11.88 -16.53
N MET A 135 -35.00 12.39 -17.50
CA MET A 135 -34.57 13.79 -17.56
C MET A 135 -35.78 14.74 -17.70
N ARG A 136 -36.25 15.33 -16.61
CA ARG A 136 -37.27 16.41 -16.58
C ARG A 136 -37.02 17.47 -15.50
N TYR A 137 -35.88 18.15 -15.58
CA TYR A 137 -35.79 19.55 -15.11
C TYR A 137 -34.71 20.32 -15.88
N LEU A 138 -35.09 20.84 -17.04
CA LEU A 138 -34.35 21.81 -17.85
C LEU A 138 -35.35 22.64 -18.65
N GLN A 139 -34.99 23.89 -18.95
CA GLN A 139 -35.86 24.97 -19.47
C GLN A 139 -36.78 25.56 -18.37
N ASN A 140 -36.82 26.87 -18.12
CA ASN A 140 -36.13 28.02 -18.75
C ASN A 140 -35.74 29.08 -17.71
N GLU A 141 -34.65 29.82 -17.99
CA GLU A 141 -34.62 31.30 -17.91
C GLU A 141 -33.48 31.84 -18.80
N LYS A 142 -33.66 33.05 -19.35
CA LYS A 142 -32.75 33.83 -20.23
C LYS A 142 -33.26 35.28 -20.24
N PRO A 143 -32.43 36.29 -20.57
CA PRO A 143 -31.02 36.47 -20.20
C PRO A 143 -30.75 37.91 -19.70
N SER A 144 -30.02 38.09 -18.58
CA SER A 144 -29.70 39.43 -18.08
C SER A 144 -28.40 40.00 -18.69
N THR A 145 -28.46 41.25 -19.16
CA THR A 145 -27.35 41.97 -19.83
C THR A 145 -26.23 42.40 -18.88
N PRO A 146 -24.98 42.55 -19.35
CA PRO A 146 -23.82 42.70 -18.47
C PRO A 146 -23.79 44.04 -17.73
N ARG A 147 -23.72 43.98 -16.39
CA ARG A 147 -23.28 45.13 -15.58
C ARG A 147 -21.77 45.26 -15.65
N GLN A 148 -21.30 46.37 -16.19
CA GLN A 148 -19.91 46.80 -16.04
C GLN A 148 -19.61 47.03 -14.55
N LEU A 149 -18.53 46.44 -14.05
CA LEU A 149 -17.95 46.78 -12.74
C LEU A 149 -16.80 47.79 -12.93
N PRO A 150 -16.52 48.66 -11.95
CA PRO A 150 -15.59 49.78 -12.14
C PRO A 150 -14.15 49.31 -12.36
N ALA A 151 -13.42 50.04 -13.21
CA ALA A 151 -11.98 49.88 -13.34
C ALA A 151 -11.29 50.36 -12.05
N LEU A 152 -10.85 49.42 -11.20
CA LEU A 152 -9.94 49.74 -10.11
C LEU A 152 -8.54 49.98 -10.68
N SER A 153 -8.08 51.23 -10.57
CA SER A 153 -6.82 51.72 -11.10
C SER A 153 -5.64 50.85 -10.69
N GLY A 154 -4.82 50.45 -11.67
CA GLY A 154 -3.61 49.68 -11.41
C GLY A 154 -2.64 50.46 -10.52
N SER A 155 -2.41 49.96 -9.31
CA SER A 155 -1.29 50.39 -8.46
C SER A 155 0.01 49.91 -9.09
N GLY A 156 0.52 50.67 -10.05
CA GLY A 156 1.86 50.44 -10.59
C GLY A 156 2.87 50.60 -9.47
N HIS A 157 3.74 49.60 -9.28
CA HIS A 157 4.84 49.70 -8.32
C HIS A 157 5.64 50.97 -8.62
N ALA A 158 5.68 51.89 -7.65
CA ALA A 158 6.46 53.11 -7.77
C ALA A 158 7.93 52.74 -7.92
N THR A 159 8.49 52.98 -9.11
CA THR A 159 9.94 52.96 -9.30
C THR A 159 10.56 53.92 -8.30
N PRO A 160 11.49 53.48 -7.43
CA PRO A 160 12.12 54.38 -6.48
C PRO A 160 12.81 55.51 -7.24
N MET A 161 12.62 56.75 -6.76
CA MET A 161 13.23 57.94 -7.36
C MET A 161 14.73 57.72 -7.57
N PRO A 162 15.29 58.00 -8.76
CA PRO A 162 16.70 57.78 -9.00
C PRO A 162 17.51 58.64 -8.05
N THR A 163 18.43 58.01 -7.31
CA THR A 163 19.45 58.74 -6.56
C THR A 163 20.27 59.59 -7.53
N ARG A 164 20.95 60.63 -7.00
CA ARG A 164 21.68 61.63 -7.82
C ARG A 164 22.67 61.01 -8.83
N ASN A 165 23.16 59.79 -8.56
CA ASN A 165 24.03 59.03 -9.45
C ASN A 165 23.26 58.32 -10.59
N GLY A 166 22.05 57.81 -10.34
CA GLY A 166 21.23 57.13 -11.35
C GLY A 166 20.84 58.04 -12.52
N ALA A 167 20.54 59.31 -12.24
CA ALA A 167 20.26 60.30 -13.27
C ALA A 167 21.45 60.53 -14.24
N LEU A 168 22.69 60.39 -13.75
CA LEU A 168 23.90 60.51 -14.58
C LEU A 168 24.13 59.26 -15.43
N LEU A 169 23.79 58.07 -14.92
CA LEU A 169 23.83 56.82 -15.69
C LEU A 169 22.81 56.84 -16.84
N CYS A 170 21.60 57.37 -16.60
CA CYS A 170 20.57 57.58 -17.63
C CYS A 170 21.03 58.51 -18.77
N GLN A 171 21.94 59.44 -18.50
CA GLN A 171 22.50 60.36 -19.50
C GLN A 171 23.79 59.85 -20.16
N SER A 172 24.46 58.84 -19.55
CA SER A 172 25.70 58.26 -20.06
C SER A 172 25.45 57.35 -21.27
N SER A 173 26.35 57.32 -22.25
CA SER A 173 26.22 56.41 -23.41
C SER A 173 26.36 54.93 -23.00
N THR A 174 25.85 54.01 -23.83
CA THR A 174 26.00 52.56 -23.56
C THR A 174 27.47 52.15 -23.59
N GLU A 175 28.29 52.81 -24.42
CA GLU A 175 29.74 52.66 -24.46
C GLU A 175 30.38 53.12 -23.15
N THR A 176 29.93 54.25 -22.59
CA THR A 176 30.37 54.74 -21.28
C THR A 176 30.00 53.76 -20.16
N LEU A 177 28.78 53.22 -20.15
CA LEU A 177 28.36 52.21 -19.17
C LEU A 177 29.24 50.95 -19.25
N ILE A 178 29.53 50.47 -20.47
CA ILE A 178 30.37 49.29 -20.68
C ILE A 178 31.82 49.56 -20.23
N GLU A 179 32.36 50.76 -20.44
CA GLU A 179 33.70 51.11 -19.96
C GLU A 179 33.77 51.22 -18.42
N LEU A 180 32.72 51.73 -17.78
CA LEU A 180 32.59 51.70 -16.32
C LEU A 180 32.54 50.26 -15.78
N LEU A 181 31.80 49.34 -16.42
CA LEU A 181 31.80 47.92 -16.03
C LEU A 181 33.19 47.27 -16.19
N LYS A 182 33.98 47.64 -17.22
CA LYS A 182 35.35 47.13 -17.40
C LYS A 182 36.32 47.59 -16.31
N GLN A 183 36.11 48.75 -15.68
CA GLN A 183 36.93 49.21 -14.56
C GLN A 183 36.83 48.27 -13.34
N HIS A 184 35.77 47.45 -13.28
CA HIS A 184 35.54 46.42 -12.27
C HIS A 184 35.88 44.99 -12.78
N ARG A 185 36.69 44.85 -13.84
CA ARG A 185 37.08 43.54 -14.38
C ARG A 185 37.96 42.75 -13.39
N GLY A 186 37.57 41.51 -13.12
CA GLY A 186 38.29 40.61 -12.20
C GLY A 186 38.01 40.89 -10.71
N LEU A 187 37.02 41.75 -10.42
CA LEU A 187 36.59 42.06 -9.07
C LEU A 187 35.93 40.82 -8.43
N LYS A 188 36.56 40.29 -7.37
CA LYS A 188 36.05 39.16 -6.59
C LYS A 188 35.19 39.67 -5.45
N ASP A 189 35.84 40.20 -4.42
CA ASP A 189 35.19 40.74 -3.23
C ASP A 189 34.91 42.23 -3.37
N CYS A 190 33.79 42.68 -2.81
CA CYS A 190 33.17 43.98 -3.09
C CYS A 190 32.66 44.64 -1.81
N SER A 191 32.77 45.96 -1.68
CA SER A 191 31.97 46.71 -0.71
C SER A 191 30.50 46.80 -1.17
N ASP A 192 29.56 46.95 -0.24
CA ASP A 192 28.14 47.15 -0.58
C ASP A 192 27.91 48.35 -1.50
N GLU A 193 28.69 49.42 -1.34
CA GLU A 193 28.68 50.59 -2.23
C GLU A 193 29.07 50.23 -3.66
N THR A 194 30.09 49.38 -3.83
CA THR A 194 30.53 48.87 -5.14
C THR A 194 29.46 47.97 -5.75
N VAL A 195 28.86 47.08 -4.94
CA VAL A 195 27.74 46.23 -5.36
C VAL A 195 26.56 47.08 -5.82
N GLN A 196 26.19 48.14 -5.08
CA GLN A 196 25.11 49.06 -5.47
C GLN A 196 25.44 49.81 -6.76
N HIS A 197 26.67 50.31 -6.93
CA HIS A 197 27.09 51.03 -8.14
C HIS A 197 27.05 50.15 -9.39
N VAL A 198 27.65 48.95 -9.33
CA VAL A 198 27.67 47.99 -10.45
C VAL A 198 26.25 47.53 -10.80
N ASN A 199 25.40 47.23 -9.80
CA ASN A 199 24.00 46.87 -10.08
C ASN A 199 23.19 48.03 -10.70
N ALA A 200 23.44 49.29 -10.32
CA ALA A 200 22.78 50.43 -10.95
C ALA A 200 23.16 50.57 -12.44
N ILE A 201 24.43 50.34 -12.80
CA ILE A 201 24.88 50.33 -14.20
C ILE A 201 24.24 49.16 -14.97
N LEU A 202 24.22 47.96 -14.37
CA LEU A 202 23.62 46.77 -14.99
C LEU A 202 22.10 46.90 -15.19
N GLN A 203 21.39 47.53 -14.25
CA GLN A 203 19.94 47.80 -14.36
C GLN A 203 19.61 48.80 -15.47
N GLU A 204 20.41 49.87 -15.64
CA GLU A 204 20.24 50.80 -16.76
C GLU A 204 20.58 50.12 -18.11
N LEU A 205 21.68 49.38 -18.18
CA LEU A 205 22.08 48.60 -19.36
C LEU A 205 21.00 47.58 -19.77
N TYR A 206 20.47 46.82 -18.81
CA TYR A 206 19.33 45.93 -19.00
C TYR A 206 18.10 46.66 -19.57
N THR A 207 17.79 47.85 -19.04
CA THR A 207 16.63 48.64 -19.46
C THR A 207 16.75 49.06 -20.92
N ARG A 208 17.93 49.48 -21.38
CA ARG A 208 18.20 49.85 -22.78
C ARG A 208 18.14 48.65 -23.72
N VAL A 209 18.68 47.50 -23.30
CA VAL A 209 18.60 46.24 -24.05
C VAL A 209 17.13 45.82 -24.24
N ARG A 210 16.33 45.81 -23.15
CA ARG A 210 14.90 45.41 -23.21
C ARG A 210 14.08 46.30 -24.13
N LYS A 211 14.35 47.61 -24.16
CA LYS A 211 13.66 48.58 -25.03
C LYS A 211 14.16 48.59 -26.48
N GLN A 212 15.22 47.87 -26.82
CA GLN A 212 15.85 47.86 -28.15
C GLN A 212 16.33 49.25 -28.62
N GLU A 213 16.79 50.11 -27.69
CA GLU A 213 17.20 51.50 -27.95
C GLU A 213 18.53 51.57 -28.76
N ARG A 214 18.46 51.29 -30.07
CA ARG A 214 19.55 51.18 -31.08
C ARG A 214 20.16 49.77 -31.20
N SER A 215 20.71 49.49 -32.39
CA SER A 215 21.31 48.20 -32.75
C SER A 215 22.71 48.01 -32.17
N PHE A 216 22.81 47.78 -30.86
CA PHE A 216 24.09 47.53 -30.18
C PHE A 216 24.77 46.24 -30.68
N LYS A 217 26.10 46.27 -30.79
CA LYS A 217 26.90 45.06 -31.07
C LYS A 217 26.90 44.16 -29.83
N ARG A 218 26.07 43.10 -29.82
CA ARG A 218 25.94 42.12 -28.71
C ARG A 218 27.28 41.73 -28.08
N GLY A 219 28.29 41.40 -28.89
CA GLY A 219 29.62 41.01 -28.43
C GLY A 219 30.39 42.09 -27.65
N PHE A 220 30.10 43.37 -27.86
CA PHE A 220 30.71 44.47 -27.10
C PHE A 220 30.12 44.58 -25.68
N ILE A 221 28.81 44.34 -25.54
CA ILE A 221 28.15 44.23 -24.23
C ILE A 221 28.70 43.00 -23.48
N LEU A 222 28.70 41.83 -24.13
CA LEU A 222 29.22 40.58 -23.55
C LEU A 222 30.70 40.71 -23.13
N GLY A 223 31.53 41.38 -23.93
CA GLY A 223 32.94 41.64 -23.60
C GLY A 223 33.15 42.55 -22.38
N GLY A 224 32.21 43.44 -22.06
CA GLY A 224 32.20 44.18 -20.79
C GLY A 224 31.76 43.31 -19.62
N LEU A 225 30.68 42.54 -19.79
CA LEU A 225 30.10 41.68 -18.76
C LEU A 225 31.01 40.51 -18.34
N TYR A 226 31.86 40.01 -19.26
CA TYR A 226 32.80 38.93 -18.97
C TYR A 226 33.76 39.25 -17.81
N GLY A 227 34.02 40.54 -17.55
CA GLY A 227 34.85 40.95 -16.40
C GLY A 227 34.22 40.72 -15.02
N LEU A 228 32.92 40.46 -14.94
CA LEU A 228 32.14 40.43 -13.69
C LEU A 228 31.67 39.02 -13.29
N VAL A 229 31.92 38.01 -14.12
CA VAL A 229 31.44 36.62 -13.90
C VAL A 229 32.13 35.93 -12.71
N GLU A 230 33.31 36.40 -12.32
CA GLU A 230 34.06 35.91 -11.15
C GLU A 230 33.63 36.54 -9.81
N CYS A 231 32.72 37.53 -9.82
CA CYS A 231 32.31 38.25 -8.61
C CYS A 231 31.74 37.33 -7.53
N SER A 232 32.04 37.65 -6.26
CA SER A 232 31.50 37.00 -5.06
C SER A 232 30.04 37.41 -4.78
N SER A 233 29.59 38.57 -5.27
CA SER A 233 28.26 39.12 -4.95
C SER A 233 27.13 38.47 -5.75
N PRO A 234 26.17 37.77 -5.11
CA PRO A 234 25.10 37.06 -5.82
C PRO A 234 24.16 38.00 -6.59
N ARG A 235 23.92 39.22 -6.08
CA ARG A 235 23.13 40.25 -6.78
C ARG A 235 23.79 40.66 -8.11
N VAL A 236 25.12 40.89 -8.12
CA VAL A 236 25.85 41.23 -9.35
C VAL A 236 25.80 40.07 -10.35
N LEU A 237 25.96 38.82 -9.91
CA LEU A 237 25.90 37.65 -10.80
C LEU A 237 24.52 37.48 -11.44
N LEU A 238 23.43 37.65 -10.68
CA LEU A 238 22.07 37.62 -11.21
C LEU A 238 21.81 38.81 -12.16
N ALA A 239 22.27 40.01 -11.84
CA ALA A 239 22.12 41.18 -12.72
C ALA A 239 22.89 41.02 -14.04
N VAL A 240 24.12 40.47 -14.00
CA VAL A 240 24.88 40.11 -15.21
C VAL A 240 24.13 39.07 -16.04
N ALA A 241 23.68 37.96 -15.43
CA ALA A 241 22.94 36.92 -16.14
C ALA A 241 21.64 37.45 -16.77
N ARG A 242 20.92 38.34 -16.06
CA ARG A 242 19.70 39.01 -16.54
C ARG A 242 19.96 39.89 -17.77
N VAL A 243 21.07 40.64 -17.82
CA VAL A 243 21.49 41.36 -19.04
C VAL A 243 21.82 40.38 -20.16
N VAL A 244 22.61 39.33 -19.89
CA VAL A 244 23.01 38.32 -20.90
C VAL A 244 21.80 37.64 -21.53
N LEU A 245 20.83 37.20 -20.73
CA LEU A 245 19.60 36.57 -21.22
C LEU A 245 18.74 37.55 -22.04
N SER A 246 18.61 38.81 -21.61
CA SER A 246 17.84 39.82 -22.34
C SER A 246 18.38 40.15 -23.75
N LEU A 247 19.65 39.85 -24.03
CA LEU A 247 20.24 39.96 -25.38
C LEU A 247 19.78 38.85 -26.35
N ARG A 248 19.10 37.81 -25.85
CA ARG A 248 18.76 36.56 -26.53
C ARG A 248 20.00 35.87 -27.11
N VAL A 249 20.87 35.40 -26.21
CA VAL A 249 22.06 34.61 -26.54
C VAL A 249 21.75 33.11 -26.63
N THR A 250 22.59 32.37 -27.33
CA THR A 250 22.56 30.90 -27.45
C THR A 250 23.96 30.32 -27.19
N GLY A 251 24.08 28.98 -27.13
CA GLY A 251 25.35 28.28 -26.96
C GLY A 251 26.10 28.68 -25.68
N SER A 252 27.42 28.80 -25.77
CA SER A 252 28.32 29.05 -24.63
C SER A 252 27.95 30.30 -23.79
N ASN A 253 27.34 31.33 -24.39
CA ASN A 253 26.89 32.52 -23.68
C ASN A 253 25.63 32.25 -22.85
N LEU A 254 24.70 31.44 -23.37
CA LEU A 254 23.52 30.98 -22.62
C LEU A 254 23.95 30.04 -21.49
N THR A 255 24.81 29.06 -21.79
CA THR A 255 25.45 28.20 -20.77
C THR A 255 26.14 29.02 -19.68
N GLY A 256 26.82 30.10 -20.04
CA GLY A 256 27.43 31.04 -19.09
C GLY A 256 26.41 31.70 -18.15
N ALA A 257 25.30 32.21 -18.68
CA ALA A 257 24.21 32.76 -17.87
C ALA A 257 23.59 31.70 -16.95
N CYS A 258 23.29 30.50 -17.46
CA CYS A 258 22.76 29.40 -16.65
C CYS A 258 23.73 28.98 -15.53
N LYS A 259 25.05 28.94 -15.80
CA LYS A 259 26.10 28.68 -14.79
C LYS A 259 26.12 29.74 -13.68
N LEU A 260 25.96 31.03 -14.02
CA LEU A 260 25.88 32.10 -13.01
C LEU A 260 24.63 31.98 -12.12
N ILE A 261 23.47 31.74 -12.74
CA ILE A 261 22.19 31.61 -12.02
C ILE A 261 22.24 30.37 -11.10
N PHE A 262 22.76 29.23 -11.59
CA PHE A 262 23.00 28.02 -10.80
C PHE A 262 23.98 28.24 -9.63
N LYS A 263 25.08 28.99 -9.83
CA LYS A 263 26.05 29.36 -8.78
C LYS A 263 25.38 30.13 -7.63
N VAL A 264 24.34 30.93 -7.92
CA VAL A 264 23.57 31.65 -6.89
C VAL A 264 22.48 30.75 -6.29
N ALA A 265 21.70 30.05 -7.12
CA ALA A 265 20.54 29.25 -6.71
C ALA A 265 20.89 28.01 -5.85
N ARG A 266 22.14 27.54 -5.85
CA ARG A 266 22.57 26.42 -5.00
C ARG A 266 22.60 26.74 -3.48
N HIS A 267 22.38 27.99 -3.06
CA HIS A 267 22.36 28.40 -1.65
C HIS A 267 21.03 29.07 -1.29
N GLU A 268 20.30 28.52 -0.33
CA GLU A 268 18.96 28.98 0.08
C GLU A 268 18.91 30.44 0.57
N GLN A 269 20.00 30.93 1.18
CA GLN A 269 20.14 32.33 1.63
C GLN A 269 19.99 33.35 0.49
N HIS A 270 20.07 32.92 -0.79
CA HIS A 270 19.90 33.77 -1.97
C HIS A 270 18.48 33.72 -2.56
N ASP A 271 17.57 32.86 -2.09
CA ASP A 271 16.26 32.63 -2.72
C ASP A 271 15.37 33.90 -2.75
N ALA A 272 15.57 34.79 -1.79
CA ALA A 272 14.94 36.11 -1.77
C ALA A 272 15.30 36.96 -3.02
N LEU A 273 16.53 36.84 -3.55
CA LEU A 273 16.99 37.62 -4.71
C LEU A 273 16.24 37.26 -6.00
N PHE A 274 15.77 36.02 -6.10
CA PHE A 274 14.96 35.57 -7.25
C PHE A 274 13.55 36.18 -7.25
N HIS A 275 13.10 36.75 -6.11
CA HIS A 275 11.86 37.52 -6.03
C HIS A 275 12.02 38.97 -6.52
N GLU A 276 13.23 39.54 -6.50
CA GLU A 276 13.46 40.96 -6.80
C GLU A 276 13.25 41.30 -8.29
N HIS A 277 13.53 40.35 -9.20
CA HIS A 277 13.65 40.58 -10.64
C HIS A 277 13.08 39.45 -11.52
N ASP A 278 12.87 39.74 -12.81
CA ASP A 278 12.36 38.81 -13.84
C ASP A 278 13.42 37.84 -14.41
N VAL A 279 14.37 37.42 -13.58
CA VAL A 279 15.48 36.54 -13.99
C VAL A 279 15.05 35.09 -14.26
N LEU A 280 13.93 34.64 -13.67
CA LEU A 280 13.40 33.29 -13.89
C LEU A 280 12.61 33.20 -15.20
N GLU A 281 11.81 34.22 -15.49
CA GLU A 281 11.10 34.39 -16.76
C GLU A 281 12.11 34.45 -17.92
N LEU A 282 13.19 35.22 -17.76
CA LEU A 282 14.29 35.29 -18.73
C LEU A 282 15.11 33.98 -18.84
N LEU A 283 15.20 33.19 -17.77
CA LEU A 283 15.84 31.87 -17.81
C LEU A 283 15.02 30.88 -18.65
N ILE A 284 13.69 30.88 -18.49
CA ILE A 284 12.78 30.05 -19.28
C ILE A 284 12.72 30.52 -20.73
N ASP A 285 12.65 31.84 -20.99
CA ASP A 285 12.74 32.40 -22.36
C ASP A 285 14.05 31.99 -23.07
N GLY A 286 15.18 32.04 -22.36
CA GLY A 286 16.48 31.62 -22.89
C GLY A 286 16.56 30.12 -23.14
N LEU A 287 16.02 29.31 -22.21
CA LEU A 287 15.97 27.85 -22.33
C LEU A 287 15.03 27.39 -23.46
N GLY A 288 13.98 28.15 -23.77
CA GLY A 288 13.13 27.96 -24.96
C GLY A 288 13.80 28.24 -26.31
N HIS A 289 15.10 28.59 -26.31
CA HIS A 289 15.96 28.68 -27.49
C HIS A 289 17.15 27.71 -27.44
N ALA A 290 17.19 26.80 -26.47
CA ALA A 290 18.22 25.78 -26.31
C ALA A 290 17.67 24.40 -26.65
N SER A 291 18.51 23.54 -27.24
CA SER A 291 18.17 22.11 -27.41
C SER A 291 18.76 21.27 -26.27
N PRO A 292 18.03 20.32 -25.67
CA PRO A 292 18.61 19.37 -24.71
C PRO A 292 19.57 18.35 -25.36
N LEU A 293 19.70 18.36 -26.69
CA LEU A 293 20.64 17.54 -27.46
C LEU A 293 21.88 18.36 -27.88
N ASP A 294 21.69 19.61 -28.32
CA ASP A 294 22.75 20.47 -28.90
C ASP A 294 23.34 21.48 -27.89
N ASP A 295 22.53 21.97 -26.94
CA ASP A 295 22.92 22.85 -25.82
C ASP A 295 22.75 22.16 -24.43
N PRO A 296 23.14 20.88 -24.23
CA PRO A 296 22.81 20.14 -23.02
C PRO A 296 23.40 20.76 -21.74
N GLU A 297 24.58 21.41 -21.80
CA GLU A 297 25.11 22.13 -20.65
C GLU A 297 24.16 23.23 -20.16
N ALA A 298 23.60 24.05 -21.06
CA ALA A 298 22.66 25.11 -20.66
C ALA A 298 21.45 24.51 -19.94
N CYS A 299 20.92 23.40 -20.47
CA CYS A 299 19.80 22.68 -19.90
C CYS A 299 20.11 22.07 -18.52
N ILE A 300 21.28 21.45 -18.34
CA ILE A 300 21.75 20.89 -17.05
C ILE A 300 21.76 21.97 -15.96
N TYR A 301 22.35 23.14 -16.22
CA TYR A 301 22.42 24.22 -15.23
C TYR A 301 21.07 24.91 -15.02
N ALA A 302 20.24 25.08 -16.06
CA ALA A 302 18.92 25.68 -15.94
C ALA A 302 17.97 24.79 -15.12
N TYR A 303 17.86 23.50 -15.41
CA TYR A 303 17.04 22.58 -14.63
C TYR A 303 17.60 22.33 -13.22
N GLY A 304 18.93 22.28 -13.08
CA GLY A 304 19.57 22.25 -11.76
C GLY A 304 19.23 23.48 -10.91
N CYS A 305 19.14 24.67 -11.50
CA CYS A 305 18.69 25.89 -10.83
C CYS A 305 17.22 25.79 -10.41
N ILE A 306 16.31 25.42 -11.33
CA ILE A 306 14.88 25.24 -11.04
C ILE A 306 14.71 24.26 -9.87
N ARG A 307 15.38 23.11 -9.93
CA ARG A 307 15.35 22.08 -8.87
C ARG A 307 15.82 22.60 -7.51
N PHE A 308 16.82 23.48 -7.44
CA PHE A 308 17.25 24.05 -6.15
C PHE A 308 16.23 25.05 -5.59
N LEU A 309 15.69 25.94 -6.42
CA LEU A 309 14.70 26.95 -5.99
C LEU A 309 13.36 26.35 -5.57
N THR A 310 13.09 25.12 -6.00
CA THR A 310 11.84 24.37 -5.75
C THR A 310 11.99 23.23 -4.73
N ALA A 311 13.20 23.00 -4.19
CA ALA A 311 13.45 21.97 -3.18
C ALA A 311 13.09 22.44 -1.75
N SER A 312 12.23 21.68 -1.06
CA SER A 312 11.61 22.06 0.22
C SER A 312 12.53 22.14 1.43
N SER A 313 13.79 21.71 1.32
CA SER A 313 14.76 21.78 2.42
C SER A 313 16.20 21.99 1.94
N ALA A 314 17.08 22.49 2.82
CA ALA A 314 18.52 22.50 2.63
C ALA A 314 19.07 21.09 2.32
N GLN A 315 18.57 20.06 3.04
CA GLN A 315 19.00 18.67 2.86
C GLN A 315 18.70 18.16 1.45
N ASP A 316 17.55 18.49 0.85
CA ASP A 316 17.22 18.12 -0.53
C ASP A 316 18.15 18.77 -1.57
N ARG A 317 18.69 19.97 -1.25
CA ARG A 317 19.69 20.66 -2.08
C ARG A 317 21.05 19.97 -1.94
N ASP A 318 21.46 19.62 -0.72
CA ASP A 318 22.75 18.98 -0.44
C ASP A 318 22.80 17.51 -0.90
N ASP A 319 21.75 16.72 -0.70
CA ASP A 319 21.63 15.37 -1.27
C ASP A 319 21.77 15.37 -2.79
N ALA A 320 21.18 16.38 -3.45
CA ALA A 320 21.25 16.54 -4.89
C ALA A 320 22.58 17.13 -5.39
N LEU A 321 23.37 17.80 -4.53
CA LEU A 321 24.78 18.13 -4.80
C LEU A 321 25.67 16.88 -4.69
N ASN A 322 25.57 16.19 -3.54
CA ASN A 322 26.41 15.05 -3.19
C ASN A 322 26.29 13.86 -4.17
N ARG A 323 25.08 13.61 -4.69
CA ARG A 323 24.84 12.48 -5.62
C ARG A 323 25.27 12.73 -7.07
N ASN A 324 25.53 13.99 -7.49
CA ASN A 324 25.56 14.35 -8.92
C ASN A 324 26.80 15.08 -9.44
N TRP A 325 27.77 15.46 -8.59
CA TRP A 325 28.92 16.26 -9.03
C TRP A 325 30.30 15.61 -8.84
N ILE A 326 30.42 14.54 -8.06
CA ILE A 326 31.68 13.81 -7.84
C ILE A 326 31.95 12.83 -9.00
N GLY A 327 32.00 13.38 -10.21
CA GLY A 327 32.30 12.66 -11.46
C GLY A 327 33.50 13.22 -12.23
N LEU A 328 34.17 14.27 -11.71
CA LEU A 328 35.31 14.91 -12.37
C LEU A 328 36.59 14.94 -11.51
N GLU A 329 36.50 14.91 -10.17
CA GLU A 329 37.69 14.86 -9.28
C GLU A 329 37.51 13.85 -8.13
N SER A 330 38.50 12.95 -8.01
CA SER A 330 38.87 12.03 -6.92
C SER A 330 37.81 11.43 -5.96
N SER A 331 37.58 10.13 -6.14
CA SER A 331 37.76 9.08 -5.10
C SER A 331 37.26 9.30 -3.65
N GLY A 332 36.02 8.87 -3.39
CA GLY A 332 35.73 7.84 -2.39
C GLY A 332 35.53 8.23 -0.91
N ALA A 333 34.28 8.12 -0.44
CA ALA A 333 33.95 7.95 0.98
C ALA A 333 32.68 7.07 1.14
N SER A 334 32.50 6.48 2.33
CA SER A 334 31.40 5.58 2.68
C SER A 334 30.05 6.31 2.84
N ASN A 335 28.95 5.72 2.36
CA ASN A 335 27.60 6.15 2.71
C ASN A 335 27.17 5.54 4.05
N THR A 336 26.68 6.37 4.98
CA THR A 336 25.85 5.92 6.11
C THR A 336 24.38 6.15 5.79
N LEU A 337 23.56 5.11 5.94
CA LEU A 337 22.10 5.21 5.86
C LEU A 337 21.55 5.85 7.14
N SER A 338 20.43 6.57 7.01
CA SER A 338 19.58 6.98 8.12
C SER A 338 18.11 6.76 7.72
N GLU A 339 17.25 6.54 8.72
CA GLU A 339 15.98 5.83 8.56
C GLU A 339 14.74 6.76 8.61
N ALA A 340 13.56 6.14 8.44
CA ALA A 340 12.26 6.60 8.91
C ALA A 340 11.74 7.98 8.46
N VAL A 341 11.00 7.98 7.33
CA VAL A 341 9.88 8.92 7.16
C VAL A 341 8.69 8.35 7.95
N THR A 342 8.39 8.94 9.11
CA THR A 342 7.15 8.65 9.86
C THR A 342 5.97 9.37 9.22
N SER A 343 4.86 8.67 9.03
CA SER A 343 3.65 9.21 8.37
C SER A 343 2.77 9.98 9.37
N PRO A 344 2.51 11.29 9.21
CA PRO A 344 1.54 12.04 10.02
C PRO A 344 0.12 11.95 9.41
N ALA A 345 -0.30 10.75 9.00
CA ALA A 345 -1.57 10.53 8.32
C ALA A 345 -2.72 10.27 9.32
N LEU A 346 -3.14 11.30 10.07
CA LEU A 346 -4.38 11.29 10.87
C LEU A 346 -4.79 12.70 11.40
N ALA A 347 -4.61 13.76 10.60
CA ALA A 347 -4.88 15.14 11.01
C ALA A 347 -5.46 16.02 9.88
N ALA A 348 -6.50 15.53 9.18
CA ALA A 348 -7.14 16.23 8.07
C ALA A 348 -8.67 16.02 8.02
N ILE A 349 -9.35 16.18 9.17
CA ILE A 349 -10.81 16.30 9.21
C ILE A 349 -11.21 17.75 8.91
N SER A 350 -12.23 17.91 8.07
CA SER A 350 -12.79 19.14 7.50
C SER A 350 -12.55 20.44 8.27
N ALA A 351 -11.71 21.31 7.71
CA ALA A 351 -11.67 22.74 8.01
C ALA A 351 -11.94 23.55 6.72
N PRO A 352 -12.77 24.60 6.76
CA PRO A 352 -13.18 25.33 5.55
C PRO A 352 -12.00 26.09 4.91
N LEU A 353 -12.06 26.24 3.57
CA LEU A 353 -11.00 26.83 2.75
C LEU A 353 -10.76 28.32 3.04
N CYS A 354 -9.93 28.61 4.04
CA CYS A 354 -9.27 29.90 4.18
C CYS A 354 -8.04 29.93 3.24
N PRO A 355 -7.86 30.95 2.38
CA PRO A 355 -6.76 30.99 1.41
C PRO A 355 -5.41 31.13 2.11
N GLN A 356 -4.71 30.01 2.30
CA GLN A 356 -3.38 29.99 2.91
C GLN A 356 -2.40 30.83 2.08
N LYS A 357 -1.66 31.70 2.77
CA LYS A 357 -0.66 32.56 2.15
C LYS A 357 0.54 31.72 1.72
N LEU A 358 0.76 31.63 0.41
CA LEU A 358 1.87 30.88 -0.18
C LEU A 358 3.22 31.25 0.44
N THR A 359 4.08 30.24 0.64
CA THR A 359 5.48 30.42 1.02
C THR A 359 6.29 31.07 -0.11
N GLY A 360 7.47 31.63 0.21
CA GLY A 360 8.36 32.21 -0.81
C GLY A 360 8.71 31.22 -1.93
N GLN A 361 8.95 29.96 -1.57
CA GLN A 361 9.17 28.90 -2.55
C GLN A 361 7.94 28.62 -3.42
N GLN A 362 6.76 28.51 -2.83
CA GLN A 362 5.50 28.36 -3.57
C GLN A 362 5.26 29.51 -4.55
N THR A 363 5.68 30.74 -4.22
CA THR A 363 5.64 31.87 -5.17
C THR A 363 6.68 31.79 -6.29
N LEU A 364 7.87 31.22 -6.07
CA LEU A 364 8.83 30.94 -7.15
C LEU A 364 8.32 29.82 -8.08
N VAL A 365 7.79 28.73 -7.51
CA VAL A 365 7.12 27.64 -8.25
C VAL A 365 6.00 28.20 -9.13
N SER A 366 5.14 29.05 -8.57
CA SER A 366 4.00 29.63 -9.29
C SER A 366 4.45 30.54 -10.44
N ARG A 367 5.53 31.31 -10.28
CA ARG A 367 6.12 32.13 -11.36
C ARG A 367 6.66 31.26 -12.50
N LEU A 368 7.44 30.22 -12.19
CA LEU A 368 7.98 29.28 -13.17
C LEU A 368 6.85 28.56 -13.94
N ALA A 369 5.83 28.05 -13.23
CA ALA A 369 4.68 27.38 -13.84
C ALA A 369 3.82 28.32 -14.70
N ARG A 370 3.63 29.58 -14.27
CA ARG A 370 2.95 30.63 -15.06
C ARG A 370 3.70 31.00 -16.34
N HIS A 371 5.03 30.97 -16.32
CA HIS A 371 5.88 31.31 -17.47
C HIS A 371 6.20 30.11 -18.37
N GLY A 372 5.48 28.99 -18.21
CA GLY A 372 5.57 27.85 -19.13
C GLY A 372 6.72 26.88 -18.88
N ALA A 373 7.32 26.88 -17.67
CA ALA A 373 8.45 26.01 -17.37
C ALA A 373 8.12 24.51 -17.54
N VAL A 374 6.91 24.07 -17.15
CA VAL A 374 6.51 22.66 -17.25
C VAL A 374 6.25 22.26 -18.71
N GLU A 375 5.60 23.13 -19.49
CA GLU A 375 5.40 22.95 -20.93
C GLU A 375 6.73 22.81 -21.67
N LEU A 376 7.72 23.64 -21.33
CA LEU A 376 9.08 23.54 -21.89
C LEU A 376 9.80 22.26 -21.44
N MET A 377 9.61 21.83 -20.19
CA MET A 377 10.15 20.57 -19.68
C MET A 377 9.52 19.35 -20.36
N ILE A 378 8.22 19.39 -20.69
CA ILE A 378 7.54 18.37 -21.50
C ILE A 378 8.12 18.31 -22.91
N LEU A 379 8.31 19.47 -23.56
CA LEU A 379 8.94 19.54 -24.89
C LEU A 379 10.37 18.96 -24.88
N HIS A 380 11.18 19.29 -23.87
CA HIS A 380 12.53 18.77 -23.77
C HIS A 380 12.57 17.27 -23.40
N LEU A 381 11.61 16.76 -22.63
CA LEU A 381 11.40 15.31 -22.47
C LEU A 381 11.03 14.65 -23.80
N GLN A 382 10.16 15.25 -24.62
CA GLN A 382 9.83 14.72 -25.94
C GLN A 382 11.07 14.59 -26.83
N MET A 383 11.90 15.64 -26.92
CA MET A 383 13.15 15.63 -27.70
C MET A 383 14.15 14.56 -27.22
N LEU A 384 14.33 14.44 -25.90
CA LEU A 384 15.20 13.42 -25.29
C LEU A 384 14.67 11.99 -25.51
N ASN A 385 13.34 11.80 -25.46
CA ASN A 385 12.68 10.52 -25.70
C ASN A 385 12.73 10.08 -27.17
N GLU A 386 12.60 11.02 -28.10
CA GLU A 386 12.72 10.79 -29.54
C GLU A 386 14.13 10.27 -29.87
N ALA A 387 15.15 11.06 -29.49
CA ALA A 387 16.56 10.71 -29.69
C ALA A 387 16.94 9.42 -28.94
N GLY A 388 16.46 9.25 -27.71
CA GLY A 388 16.71 8.05 -26.89
C GLY A 388 16.11 6.77 -27.45
N ALA A 389 15.05 6.87 -28.26
CA ALA A 389 14.41 5.74 -28.92
C ALA A 389 15.09 5.36 -30.24
N THR A 390 15.71 6.31 -30.95
CA THR A 390 16.54 6.01 -32.13
C THR A 390 17.94 5.55 -31.74
N THR A 391 18.50 6.09 -30.66
CA THR A 391 19.89 5.91 -30.23
C THR A 391 20.00 6.06 -28.72
N ARG A 392 20.55 5.05 -28.02
CA ARG A 392 20.68 5.05 -26.56
C ARG A 392 21.35 6.33 -26.05
N LEU A 393 20.66 7.09 -25.19
CA LEU A 393 21.17 8.34 -24.61
C LEU A 393 22.46 8.08 -23.81
N GLN A 394 23.44 8.96 -23.98
CA GLN A 394 24.73 8.93 -23.27
C GLN A 394 25.21 10.36 -23.00
N GLY A 395 26.06 10.55 -22.00
CA GLY A 395 26.73 11.84 -21.75
C GLY A 395 25.79 13.01 -21.42
N PRO A 396 26.08 14.25 -21.88
CA PRO A 396 25.35 15.44 -21.45
C PRO A 396 23.82 15.44 -21.70
N PRO A 397 23.26 14.90 -22.80
CA PRO A 397 21.81 14.74 -22.94
C PRO A 397 21.20 13.81 -21.87
N LEU A 398 21.90 12.74 -21.48
CA LEU A 398 21.48 11.83 -20.41
C LEU A 398 21.52 12.53 -19.03
N HIS A 399 22.52 13.39 -18.78
CA HIS A 399 22.57 14.25 -17.58
C HIS A 399 21.47 15.33 -17.60
N THR A 400 21.09 15.82 -18.78
CA THR A 400 19.96 16.74 -18.96
C THR A 400 18.65 16.08 -18.55
N LEU A 401 18.42 14.84 -18.99
CA LEU A 401 17.26 14.04 -18.58
C LEU A 401 17.17 13.90 -17.06
N TYR A 402 18.30 13.63 -16.39
CA TYR A 402 18.35 13.56 -14.93
C TYR A 402 17.92 14.88 -14.26
N GLN A 403 18.54 16.02 -14.62
CA GLN A 403 18.22 17.29 -13.96
C GLN A 403 16.80 17.75 -14.27
N LEU A 404 16.31 17.54 -15.49
CA LEU A 404 14.95 17.84 -15.91
C LEU A 404 13.93 17.05 -15.07
N SER A 405 14.03 15.71 -15.00
CA SER A 405 13.08 14.92 -14.22
C SER A 405 13.19 15.23 -12.72
N ALA A 406 14.40 15.46 -12.19
CA ALA A 406 14.57 15.87 -10.80
C ALA A 406 13.95 17.25 -10.48
N ALA A 407 14.02 18.21 -11.41
CA ALA A 407 13.32 19.49 -11.31
C ALA A 407 11.80 19.33 -11.40
N MET A 408 11.30 18.41 -12.23
CA MET A 408 9.88 18.13 -12.37
C MET A 408 9.28 17.53 -11.09
N ARG A 409 10.06 16.68 -10.38
CA ARG A 409 9.68 16.18 -9.06
C ARG A 409 9.53 17.29 -8.04
N ALA A 410 10.50 18.20 -7.94
CA ALA A 410 10.45 19.32 -7.00
C ALA A 410 9.29 20.31 -7.32
N LEU A 411 8.84 20.38 -8.58
CA LEU A 411 7.60 21.08 -8.95
C LEU A 411 6.34 20.31 -8.53
N ALA A 412 6.35 18.97 -8.60
CA ALA A 412 5.27 18.10 -8.15
C ALA A 412 5.07 18.13 -6.63
N ASP A 413 6.16 18.10 -5.87
CA ASP A 413 6.17 18.20 -4.39
C ASP A 413 5.44 19.47 -3.88
N VAL A 414 5.30 20.50 -4.72
CA VAL A 414 4.67 21.80 -4.39
C VAL A 414 3.34 22.03 -5.17
N SER A 415 2.89 21.04 -5.95
CA SER A 415 1.79 21.19 -6.92
C SER A 415 0.37 21.23 -6.32
N GLN A 416 0.16 20.62 -5.15
CA GLN A 416 -1.16 20.36 -4.54
C GLN A 416 -1.99 21.62 -4.19
N GLN A 417 -1.44 22.83 -4.36
CA GLN A 417 -2.14 24.10 -4.14
C GLN A 417 -2.42 24.87 -5.46
N GLN A 418 -2.09 24.30 -6.62
CA GLN A 418 -2.12 25.02 -7.90
C GLN A 418 -2.65 24.13 -9.05
N GLN A 419 -3.96 24.14 -9.27
CA GLN A 419 -4.65 23.31 -10.28
C GLN A 419 -4.04 23.36 -11.69
N ARG A 420 -3.55 24.52 -12.15
CA ARG A 420 -2.83 24.61 -13.45
C ARG A 420 -1.55 23.76 -13.47
N LEU A 421 -0.80 23.73 -12.37
CA LEU A 421 0.44 22.98 -12.24
C LEU A 421 0.16 21.47 -12.18
N GLN A 422 -0.92 21.04 -11.51
CA GLN A 422 -1.38 19.65 -11.53
C GLN A 422 -1.71 19.19 -12.96
N LEU A 423 -2.54 19.95 -13.70
CA LEU A 423 -2.86 19.67 -15.11
C LEU A 423 -1.62 19.65 -16.02
N GLN A 424 -0.65 20.54 -15.80
CA GLN A 424 0.63 20.53 -16.53
C GLN A 424 1.45 19.26 -16.22
N LEU A 425 1.52 18.83 -14.95
CA LEU A 425 2.26 17.62 -14.53
C LEU A 425 1.58 16.32 -15.00
N GLN A 426 0.24 16.29 -15.02
CA GLN A 426 -0.56 15.21 -15.59
C GLN A 426 -0.15 14.93 -17.05
N LEU A 427 0.00 15.98 -17.85
CA LEU A 427 0.46 15.89 -19.24
C LEU A 427 1.93 15.42 -19.38
N ALA A 428 2.74 15.53 -18.32
CA ALA A 428 4.11 15.03 -18.33
C ALA A 428 4.22 13.51 -18.06
N CYS A 429 3.23 12.90 -17.41
CA CYS A 429 3.26 11.47 -17.02
C CYS A 429 3.60 10.52 -18.19
N PRO A 430 2.98 10.58 -19.39
CA PRO A 430 3.34 9.72 -20.52
C PRO A 430 4.79 9.89 -21.00
N HIS A 431 5.33 11.11 -20.93
CA HIS A 431 6.69 11.44 -21.35
C HIS A 431 7.73 11.01 -20.31
N LEU A 432 7.38 11.04 -19.02
CA LEU A 432 8.20 10.46 -17.96
C LEU A 432 8.23 8.93 -18.02
N ILE A 433 7.14 8.26 -18.40
CA ILE A 433 7.16 6.80 -18.65
C ILE A 433 8.09 6.46 -19.82
N ARG A 434 7.98 7.17 -20.94
CA ARG A 434 8.92 6.99 -22.07
C ARG A 434 10.36 7.29 -21.67
N ALA A 435 10.59 8.25 -20.76
CA ALA A 435 11.92 8.53 -20.20
C ALA A 435 12.47 7.38 -19.36
N ALA A 436 11.61 6.68 -18.59
CA ALA A 436 12.00 5.49 -17.84
C ALA A 436 12.28 4.27 -18.73
N GLU A 437 11.65 4.22 -19.92
CA GLU A 437 11.93 3.22 -20.96
C GLU A 437 13.29 3.49 -21.66
N VAL A 438 13.55 4.72 -22.14
CA VAL A 438 14.82 5.03 -22.86
C VAL A 438 16.05 5.12 -21.95
N SER A 439 15.88 5.27 -20.63
CA SER A 439 16.96 5.19 -19.64
C SER A 439 17.21 3.78 -19.09
N MET A 440 16.58 2.73 -19.63
CA MET A 440 16.87 1.35 -19.22
C MET A 440 18.37 1.01 -19.34
N GLY A 441 18.89 0.43 -18.26
CA GLY A 441 20.32 0.14 -18.08
C GLY A 441 21.17 1.33 -17.58
N GLU A 442 20.66 2.57 -17.64
CA GLU A 442 21.29 3.74 -17.00
C GLU A 442 20.66 3.97 -15.61
N LEU A 443 20.96 3.05 -14.69
CA LEU A 443 20.27 2.89 -13.40
C LEU A 443 20.14 4.17 -12.57
N GLU A 444 21.12 5.06 -12.59
CA GLU A 444 21.09 6.36 -11.91
C GLU A 444 19.94 7.25 -12.43
N VAL A 445 19.83 7.37 -13.76
CA VAL A 445 18.85 8.22 -14.42
C VAL A 445 17.48 7.57 -14.37
N GLN A 446 17.40 6.27 -14.64
CA GLN A 446 16.16 5.51 -14.52
C GLN A 446 15.59 5.62 -13.10
N ALA A 447 16.42 5.51 -12.05
CA ALA A 447 15.98 5.66 -10.67
C ALA A 447 15.41 7.04 -10.34
N ASN A 448 15.99 8.11 -10.89
CA ASN A 448 15.47 9.46 -10.68
C ASN A 448 14.17 9.74 -11.47
N VAL A 449 14.05 9.22 -12.70
CA VAL A 449 12.79 9.30 -13.47
C VAL A 449 11.69 8.50 -12.78
N VAL A 450 11.97 7.26 -12.35
CA VAL A 450 11.03 6.41 -11.59
C VAL A 450 10.66 7.05 -10.25
N ARG A 451 11.58 7.74 -9.55
CA ARG A 451 11.23 8.53 -8.35
C ARG A 451 10.36 9.75 -8.64
N THR A 452 10.45 10.32 -9.85
CA THR A 452 9.59 11.42 -10.29
C THR A 452 8.17 10.91 -10.55
N LEU A 453 8.04 9.79 -11.26
CA LEU A 453 6.78 9.09 -11.46
C LEU A 453 6.15 8.61 -10.14
N SER A 454 6.94 8.19 -9.14
CA SER A 454 6.39 7.70 -7.88
C SER A 454 5.65 8.79 -7.10
N VAL A 455 6.23 10.00 -7.00
CA VAL A 455 5.56 11.17 -6.41
C VAL A 455 4.28 11.52 -7.19
N LEU A 456 4.35 11.53 -8.53
CA LEU A 456 3.18 11.78 -9.37
C LEU A 456 2.09 10.69 -9.24
N SER A 457 2.42 9.48 -8.79
CA SER A 457 1.42 8.42 -8.61
C SER A 457 0.54 8.58 -7.37
N GLU A 458 0.90 9.51 -6.48
CA GLU A 458 0.18 9.85 -5.25
C GLU A 458 -0.95 10.86 -5.54
N ASP A 459 -0.71 11.82 -6.44
CA ASP A 459 -1.73 12.74 -6.96
C ASP A 459 -2.78 11.99 -7.80
N SER A 460 -4.08 12.29 -7.60
CA SER A 460 -5.14 11.48 -8.20
C SER A 460 -5.39 11.76 -9.69
N GLU A 461 -5.16 12.98 -10.19
CA GLU A 461 -5.31 13.31 -11.62
C GLU A 461 -4.16 12.70 -12.43
N CYS A 462 -2.96 12.72 -11.86
CA CYS A 462 -1.80 12.02 -12.40
C CYS A 462 -2.01 10.49 -12.36
N CYS A 463 -2.53 9.92 -11.26
CA CYS A 463 -2.86 8.49 -11.16
C CYS A 463 -3.88 8.04 -12.23
N GLU A 464 -4.93 8.84 -12.48
CA GLU A 464 -5.90 8.62 -13.56
C GLU A 464 -5.28 8.65 -14.97
N THR A 465 -4.11 9.27 -15.13
CA THR A 465 -3.37 9.25 -16.40
C THR A 465 -2.44 8.05 -16.50
N LEU A 466 -1.77 7.71 -15.38
CA LEU A 466 -0.84 6.58 -15.28
C LEU A 466 -1.53 5.22 -15.43
N HIS A 467 -2.83 5.10 -15.13
CA HIS A 467 -3.54 3.80 -15.19
C HIS A 467 -3.49 3.14 -16.58
N ASN A 468 -3.54 3.94 -17.65
CA ASN A 468 -3.45 3.50 -19.05
C ASN A 468 -2.06 2.94 -19.45
N TYR A 469 -1.08 3.02 -18.54
CA TYR A 469 0.29 2.60 -18.76
C TYR A 469 0.75 1.53 -17.76
N ALA A 470 -0.14 0.98 -16.92
CA ALA A 470 0.21 0.01 -15.87
C ALA A 470 1.05 -1.16 -16.41
N ALA A 471 0.64 -1.79 -17.51
CA ALA A 471 1.41 -2.85 -18.16
C ALA A 471 2.81 -2.39 -18.63
N ARG A 472 2.94 -1.17 -19.16
CA ARG A 472 4.24 -0.60 -19.59
C ARG A 472 5.16 -0.27 -18.41
N ILE A 473 4.61 0.18 -17.29
CA ILE A 473 5.35 0.32 -16.03
C ILE A 473 5.82 -1.06 -15.55
N GLY A 474 5.03 -2.10 -15.74
CA GLY A 474 5.42 -3.50 -15.53
C GLY A 474 6.60 -3.96 -16.41
N LEU A 475 6.67 -3.52 -17.68
CA LEU A 475 7.81 -3.83 -18.56
C LEU A 475 9.15 -3.26 -18.02
N LEU A 476 9.14 -2.20 -17.21
CA LEU A 476 10.33 -1.64 -16.56
C LEU A 476 10.93 -2.57 -15.48
N LEU A 477 10.23 -3.63 -15.08
CA LEU A 477 10.78 -4.71 -14.25
C LEU A 477 11.73 -5.61 -15.04
N GLY A 478 11.70 -5.63 -16.38
CA GLY A 478 12.46 -6.53 -17.24
C GLY A 478 13.98 -6.53 -17.08
N PRO A 479 14.67 -5.37 -16.95
CA PRO A 479 16.13 -5.32 -16.77
C PRO A 479 16.64 -6.10 -15.55
N SER A 480 15.78 -6.31 -14.56
CA SER A 480 16.04 -7.14 -13.37
C SER A 480 16.40 -8.58 -13.71
N CYS A 481 15.77 -9.15 -14.74
CA CYS A 481 15.82 -10.57 -15.03
C CYS A 481 17.19 -11.05 -15.54
N ALA A 482 18.13 -10.13 -15.80
CA ALA A 482 19.46 -10.40 -16.35
C ALA A 482 20.50 -10.94 -15.34
N GLY A 483 20.10 -11.31 -14.11
CA GLY A 483 20.96 -12.06 -13.17
C GLY A 483 22.07 -11.26 -12.49
N GLY A 484 21.93 -9.92 -12.39
CA GLY A 484 22.94 -9.04 -11.81
C GLY A 484 23.04 -9.06 -10.28
N GLN A 485 24.07 -8.38 -9.74
CA GLN A 485 24.11 -8.01 -8.33
C GLN A 485 23.01 -7.00 -8.02
N CYS A 486 22.17 -7.34 -7.05
CA CYS A 486 21.01 -6.56 -6.64
C CYS A 486 21.43 -5.40 -5.73
N SER A 487 21.89 -4.29 -6.31
CA SER A 487 22.32 -3.11 -5.54
C SER A 487 21.15 -2.41 -4.82
N GLU A 488 21.43 -1.72 -3.71
CA GLU A 488 20.42 -0.95 -2.98
C GLU A 488 19.75 0.14 -3.85
N ARG A 489 20.48 0.75 -4.81
CA ARG A 489 19.88 1.68 -5.79
C ARG A 489 18.86 0.97 -6.68
N PHE A 490 19.12 -0.27 -7.07
CA PHE A 490 18.22 -1.08 -7.91
C PHE A 490 17.01 -1.60 -7.10
N LEU A 491 17.20 -2.05 -5.85
CA LEU A 491 16.10 -2.34 -4.92
C LEU A 491 15.18 -1.12 -4.73
N ALA A 492 15.77 0.07 -4.59
CA ALA A 492 15.04 1.33 -4.51
C ALA A 492 14.30 1.74 -5.81
N VAL A 493 14.61 1.11 -6.96
CA VAL A 493 13.80 1.20 -8.20
C VAL A 493 12.64 0.21 -8.15
N LEU A 494 12.89 -1.05 -7.79
CA LEU A 494 11.86 -2.09 -7.69
C LEU A 494 10.75 -1.73 -6.69
N SER A 495 11.14 -1.22 -5.51
CA SER A 495 10.21 -0.69 -4.51
C SER A 495 9.31 0.41 -5.10
N ARG A 496 9.87 1.35 -5.89
CA ARG A 496 9.11 2.44 -6.51
C ARG A 496 8.21 1.98 -7.66
N LEU A 497 8.67 1.06 -8.49
CA LEU A 497 7.83 0.43 -9.51
C LEU A 497 6.65 -0.31 -8.86
N GLY A 498 6.91 -1.11 -7.81
CA GLY A 498 5.87 -1.79 -7.03
C GLY A 498 4.92 -0.82 -6.31
N TYR A 499 5.41 0.31 -5.80
CA TYR A 499 4.59 1.33 -5.17
C TYR A 499 3.64 2.02 -6.16
N MET A 500 4.15 2.47 -7.31
CA MET A 500 3.32 3.07 -8.38
C MET A 500 2.27 2.10 -8.90
N LEU A 501 2.69 0.87 -9.22
CA LEU A 501 1.78 -0.19 -9.65
C LEU A 501 0.76 -0.50 -8.55
N GLY A 502 1.17 -0.56 -7.29
CA GLY A 502 0.30 -0.73 -6.13
C GLY A 502 -0.78 0.34 -6.04
N ASN A 503 -0.42 1.63 -6.14
CA ASN A 503 -1.33 2.76 -6.11
C ASN A 503 -2.36 2.71 -7.25
N ILE A 504 -1.89 2.51 -8.49
CA ILE A 504 -2.71 2.39 -9.69
C ILE A 504 -3.67 1.20 -9.59
N LEU A 505 -3.13 0.01 -9.28
CA LEU A 505 -3.86 -1.26 -9.29
C LEU A 505 -4.74 -1.43 -8.05
N ALA A 506 -4.60 -0.59 -7.02
CA ALA A 506 -5.61 -0.43 -5.97
C ALA A 506 -6.88 0.23 -6.54
N LYS A 507 -6.73 1.36 -7.23
CA LYS A 507 -7.85 2.18 -7.71
C LYS A 507 -8.54 1.60 -8.96
N HIS A 508 -7.80 1.33 -10.03
CA HIS A 508 -8.38 1.19 -11.38
C HIS A 508 -8.56 -0.27 -11.83
N GLU A 509 -9.81 -0.67 -12.12
CA GLU A 509 -10.17 -2.04 -12.56
C GLU A 509 -9.55 -2.40 -13.91
N ASN A 510 -9.68 -1.52 -14.91
CA ASN A 510 -9.12 -1.74 -16.24
C ASN A 510 -7.60 -1.96 -16.22
N ALA A 511 -6.88 -1.29 -15.30
CA ALA A 511 -5.44 -1.46 -15.16
C ALA A 511 -5.07 -2.87 -14.63
N ARG A 512 -5.88 -3.46 -13.74
CA ARG A 512 -5.69 -4.84 -13.26
C ARG A 512 -5.81 -5.84 -14.40
N ILE A 513 -6.83 -5.68 -15.23
CA ILE A 513 -7.09 -6.54 -16.40
C ILE A 513 -5.98 -6.35 -17.45
N GLN A 514 -5.63 -5.10 -17.83
CA GLN A 514 -4.59 -4.80 -18.81
C GLN A 514 -3.20 -5.26 -18.38
N TYR A 515 -2.86 -5.20 -17.08
CA TYR A 515 -1.59 -5.73 -16.57
C TYR A 515 -1.59 -7.26 -16.68
N PHE A 516 -2.64 -7.93 -16.19
CA PHE A 516 -2.73 -9.39 -16.18
C PHE A 516 -2.73 -10.00 -17.59
N GLN A 517 -3.38 -9.35 -18.56
CA GLN A 517 -3.40 -9.76 -19.97
C GLN A 517 -2.10 -9.44 -20.74
N ASN A 518 -1.09 -8.84 -20.09
CA ASN A 518 0.21 -8.61 -20.69
C ASN A 518 1.22 -9.66 -20.20
N ASP A 519 1.37 -10.73 -20.99
CA ASP A 519 2.24 -11.88 -20.68
C ASP A 519 3.66 -11.46 -20.23
N VAL A 520 4.25 -10.45 -20.88
CA VAL A 520 5.62 -10.00 -20.61
C VAL A 520 5.72 -9.23 -19.29
N ALA A 521 4.76 -8.35 -18.99
CA ALA A 521 4.71 -7.63 -17.72
C ALA A 521 4.41 -8.56 -16.53
N MET A 522 3.63 -9.62 -16.77
CA MET A 522 3.41 -10.70 -15.81
C MET A 522 4.65 -11.58 -15.62
N GLU A 523 5.32 -12.00 -16.70
CA GLU A 523 6.57 -12.78 -16.64
C GLU A 523 7.65 -12.01 -15.87
N TYR A 524 7.84 -10.72 -16.13
CA TYR A 524 8.82 -9.91 -15.41
C TYR A 524 8.45 -9.72 -13.92
N LEU A 525 7.18 -9.57 -13.57
CA LEU A 525 6.75 -9.50 -12.17
C LEU A 525 7.05 -10.81 -11.42
N LEU A 526 6.75 -11.97 -12.02
CA LEU A 526 7.00 -13.29 -11.45
C LEU A 526 8.52 -13.56 -11.33
N ASN A 527 9.28 -13.34 -12.40
CA ASN A 527 10.72 -13.54 -12.42
C ASN A 527 11.45 -12.64 -11.40
N VAL A 528 10.99 -11.40 -11.17
CA VAL A 528 11.55 -10.54 -10.11
C VAL A 528 11.17 -11.07 -8.72
N LEU A 529 9.91 -11.45 -8.50
CA LEU A 529 9.47 -11.98 -7.22
C LEU A 529 10.25 -13.26 -6.84
N GLU A 530 10.49 -14.18 -7.78
CA GLU A 530 11.39 -15.34 -7.60
C GLU A 530 12.81 -14.88 -7.22
N GLN A 531 13.43 -14.00 -8.01
CA GLN A 531 14.81 -13.56 -7.82
C GLN A 531 15.06 -12.70 -6.57
N LEU A 532 14.03 -12.14 -5.95
CA LEU A 532 14.12 -11.52 -4.62
C LEU A 532 13.94 -12.56 -3.50
N ASN A 533 13.10 -13.57 -3.70
CA ASN A 533 12.76 -14.59 -2.71
C ASN A 533 13.85 -15.67 -2.53
N ASP A 534 14.66 -15.91 -3.56
CA ASP A 534 15.86 -16.77 -3.49
C ASP A 534 17.04 -16.12 -2.73
N ARG A 535 16.91 -14.85 -2.34
CA ARG A 535 17.93 -14.11 -1.58
C ARG A 535 17.61 -14.17 -0.09
N SER A 536 18.65 -14.32 0.73
CA SER A 536 18.52 -14.22 2.18
C SER A 536 18.00 -12.83 2.58
N PRO A 537 17.01 -12.70 3.49
CA PRO A 537 16.39 -11.42 3.87
C PRO A 537 17.34 -10.59 4.74
N THR A 538 18.32 -9.94 4.11
CA THR A 538 19.48 -9.31 4.79
C THR A 538 19.51 -7.79 4.75
N SER A 539 18.75 -7.12 3.89
CA SER A 539 18.64 -5.65 3.87
C SER A 539 17.19 -5.17 3.88
N VAL A 540 16.97 -3.98 4.43
CA VAL A 540 15.66 -3.31 4.45
C VAL A 540 15.17 -3.03 3.03
N GLY A 541 16.06 -2.66 2.11
CA GLY A 541 15.71 -2.43 0.69
C GLY A 541 15.19 -3.69 -0.02
N LEU A 542 15.67 -4.88 0.36
CA LEU A 542 15.16 -6.15 -0.17
C LEU A 542 13.74 -6.42 0.32
N LEU A 543 13.50 -6.29 1.63
CA LEU A 543 12.18 -6.47 2.23
C LEU A 543 11.18 -5.45 1.69
N ASP A 544 11.56 -4.17 1.57
CA ASP A 544 10.72 -3.11 0.99
C ASP A 544 10.33 -3.41 -0.45
N ALA A 545 11.28 -3.81 -1.31
CA ALA A 545 10.98 -4.22 -2.68
C ALA A 545 10.02 -5.42 -2.75
N GLN A 546 10.21 -6.44 -1.89
CA GLN A 546 9.30 -7.58 -1.79
C GLN A 546 7.89 -7.14 -1.35
N ILE A 547 7.77 -6.31 -0.30
CA ILE A 547 6.49 -5.78 0.19
C ILE A 547 5.74 -5.06 -0.93
N LYS A 548 6.40 -4.13 -1.63
CA LYS A 548 5.74 -3.31 -2.67
C LYS A 548 5.34 -4.15 -3.89
N LEU A 549 6.10 -5.18 -4.27
CA LEU A 549 5.72 -6.09 -5.37
C LEU A 549 4.66 -7.13 -4.97
N ILE A 550 4.62 -7.59 -3.72
CA ILE A 550 3.52 -8.45 -3.23
C ILE A 550 2.22 -7.64 -3.07
N ARG A 551 2.29 -6.34 -2.74
CA ARG A 551 1.14 -5.43 -2.81
C ARG A 551 0.55 -5.30 -4.22
N VAL A 552 1.37 -5.38 -5.28
CA VAL A 552 0.86 -5.45 -6.67
C VAL A 552 0.01 -6.69 -6.87
N VAL A 553 0.49 -7.87 -6.47
CA VAL A 553 -0.28 -9.13 -6.56
C VAL A 553 -1.57 -9.06 -5.74
N ALA A 554 -1.51 -8.55 -4.50
CA ALA A 554 -2.69 -8.39 -3.65
C ALA A 554 -3.73 -7.47 -4.29
N ASN A 555 -3.33 -6.30 -4.76
CA ASN A 555 -4.26 -5.33 -5.37
C ASN A 555 -4.81 -5.84 -6.72
N MET A 556 -4.00 -6.49 -7.56
CA MET A 556 -4.46 -7.14 -8.80
C MET A 556 -5.52 -8.22 -8.53
N SER A 557 -5.30 -9.05 -7.52
CA SER A 557 -6.20 -10.16 -7.17
C SER A 557 -7.52 -9.72 -6.52
N VAL A 558 -7.78 -8.42 -6.34
CA VAL A 558 -9.12 -7.92 -5.99
C VAL A 558 -10.12 -8.09 -7.14
N ASN A 559 -9.69 -8.02 -8.40
CA ASN A 559 -10.58 -8.23 -9.55
C ASN A 559 -11.02 -9.71 -9.68
N PRO A 560 -12.31 -10.02 -9.95
CA PRO A 560 -12.80 -11.41 -9.97
C PRO A 560 -12.35 -12.32 -11.13
N GLU A 561 -11.71 -11.79 -12.17
CA GLU A 561 -11.12 -12.54 -13.29
C GLU A 561 -9.62 -12.74 -13.05
N VAL A 562 -8.90 -11.66 -12.79
CA VAL A 562 -7.47 -11.61 -12.49
C VAL A 562 -7.15 -12.39 -11.21
N GLY A 563 -7.91 -12.25 -10.13
CA GLY A 563 -7.74 -13.04 -8.91
C GLY A 563 -7.99 -14.54 -9.11
N ALA A 564 -8.92 -14.89 -10.02
CA ALA A 564 -9.14 -16.28 -10.41
C ALA A 564 -7.96 -16.81 -11.26
N GLY A 565 -7.47 -16.04 -12.23
CA GLY A 565 -6.34 -16.40 -13.08
C GLY A 565 -5.01 -16.50 -12.33
N LEU A 566 -4.70 -15.54 -11.43
CA LEU A 566 -3.46 -15.54 -10.65
C LEU A 566 -3.29 -16.79 -9.78
N GLY A 567 -4.36 -17.38 -9.25
CA GLY A 567 -4.25 -18.62 -8.45
C GLY A 567 -3.81 -19.86 -9.25
N ILE A 568 -3.95 -19.85 -10.58
CA ILE A 568 -3.44 -20.90 -11.49
C ILE A 568 -2.15 -20.51 -12.21
N VAL A 569 -1.66 -19.27 -12.05
CA VAL A 569 -0.39 -18.81 -12.62
C VAL A 569 0.76 -19.63 -12.03
N ARG A 570 1.69 -20.05 -12.90
CA ARG A 570 2.89 -20.80 -12.53
C ARG A 570 3.74 -20.00 -11.52
N SER A 571 4.42 -20.73 -10.63
CA SER A 571 5.32 -20.26 -9.55
C SER A 571 4.78 -19.26 -8.52
N LEU A 572 3.72 -18.49 -8.77
CA LEU A 572 3.18 -17.53 -7.80
C LEU A 572 2.80 -18.18 -6.46
N GLY A 573 2.24 -19.39 -6.49
CA GLY A 573 1.96 -20.18 -5.28
C GLY A 573 3.23 -20.58 -4.54
N SER A 574 4.27 -21.01 -5.27
CA SER A 574 5.59 -21.32 -4.68
C SER A 574 6.22 -20.09 -4.04
N VAL A 575 6.16 -18.93 -4.69
CA VAL A 575 6.70 -17.67 -4.15
C VAL A 575 6.00 -17.29 -2.84
N LEU A 576 4.66 -17.27 -2.82
CA LEU A 576 3.88 -16.91 -1.63
C LEU A 576 4.10 -17.92 -0.47
N LEU A 577 4.18 -19.22 -0.77
CA LEU A 577 4.45 -20.27 0.21
C LEU A 577 5.86 -20.17 0.82
N GLN A 578 6.86 -19.87 -0.02
CA GLN A 578 8.25 -19.64 0.42
C GLN A 578 8.32 -18.38 1.29
N LEU A 579 7.72 -17.26 0.87
CA LEU A 579 7.67 -16.01 1.66
C LEU A 579 6.96 -16.19 3.00
N LEU A 580 5.84 -16.91 3.05
CA LEU A 580 5.15 -17.26 4.28
C LEU A 580 6.09 -18.01 5.24
N SER A 581 6.80 -19.02 4.73
CA SER A 581 7.65 -19.93 5.50
C SER A 581 8.97 -19.29 5.96
N THR A 582 9.61 -18.47 5.13
CA THR A 582 10.86 -17.78 5.47
C THR A 582 10.58 -16.64 6.45
N THR A 583 9.60 -15.79 6.15
CA THR A 583 9.31 -14.60 6.95
C THR A 583 8.79 -14.97 8.34
N SER A 584 7.98 -16.05 8.48
CA SER A 584 7.60 -16.54 9.81
C SER A 584 8.80 -17.05 10.61
N SER A 585 9.72 -17.79 9.96
CA SER A 585 10.89 -18.35 10.63
C SER A 585 11.93 -17.29 11.02
N GLU A 586 12.05 -16.19 10.29
CA GLU A 586 12.87 -15.05 10.71
C GLU A 586 12.23 -14.29 11.87
N LEU A 587 10.91 -14.08 11.87
CA LEU A 587 10.18 -13.43 12.98
C LEU A 587 10.27 -14.22 14.30
N GLU A 588 10.42 -15.54 14.24
CA GLU A 588 10.73 -16.40 15.40
C GLU A 588 12.13 -16.13 15.98
N LYS A 589 13.10 -15.71 15.16
CA LYS A 589 14.50 -15.43 15.56
C LYS A 589 14.71 -13.97 15.96
N LYS A 590 14.15 -13.04 15.20
CA LYS A 590 14.29 -11.59 15.36
C LYS A 590 12.99 -10.90 14.93
N LYS A 591 12.39 -10.12 15.84
CA LYS A 591 11.27 -9.24 15.48
C LYS A 591 11.77 -8.08 14.61
N SER A 592 11.15 -7.90 13.45
CA SER A 592 11.38 -6.82 12.49
C SER A 592 10.03 -6.30 12.00
N SER A 593 9.89 -4.98 11.87
CA SER A 593 8.64 -4.36 11.41
C SER A 593 8.39 -4.68 9.93
N GLU A 594 9.46 -4.68 9.16
CA GLU A 594 9.52 -4.96 7.73
C GLU A 594 9.14 -6.41 7.44
N GLN A 595 9.60 -7.36 8.28
CA GLN A 595 9.20 -8.77 8.19
C GLN A 595 7.72 -8.96 8.58
N HIS A 596 7.20 -8.22 9.57
CA HIS A 596 5.76 -8.22 9.84
C HIS A 596 4.94 -7.65 8.66
N GLU A 597 5.37 -6.54 8.06
CA GLU A 597 4.74 -5.92 6.88
C GLU A 597 4.77 -6.85 5.66
N LEU A 598 5.87 -7.56 5.43
CA LEU A 598 6.00 -8.56 4.36
C LEU A 598 5.10 -9.78 4.60
N LEU A 599 5.01 -10.27 5.84
CA LEU A 599 4.11 -11.37 6.20
C LEU A 599 2.65 -10.96 6.00
N HIS A 600 2.24 -9.77 6.45
CA HIS A 600 0.87 -9.27 6.25
C HIS A 600 0.54 -9.01 4.77
N ALA A 601 1.47 -8.45 3.99
CA ALA A 601 1.29 -8.32 2.53
C ALA A 601 1.12 -9.70 1.85
N THR A 602 1.90 -10.70 2.26
CA THR A 602 1.80 -12.08 1.77
C THR A 602 0.47 -12.72 2.14
N LEU A 603 -0.01 -12.54 3.38
CA LEU A 603 -1.31 -13.04 3.83
C LEU A 603 -2.48 -12.33 3.13
N GLY A 604 -2.40 -11.02 2.88
CA GLY A 604 -3.42 -10.30 2.11
C GLY A 604 -3.53 -10.78 0.66
N ALA A 605 -2.39 -11.04 0.01
CA ALA A 605 -2.36 -11.66 -1.33
C ALA A 605 -2.97 -13.09 -1.30
N LEU A 606 -2.61 -13.90 -0.30
CA LEU A 606 -3.19 -15.25 -0.12
C LEU A 606 -4.70 -15.19 0.15
N HIS A 607 -5.19 -14.24 0.96
CA HIS A 607 -6.61 -14.09 1.25
C HIS A 607 -7.42 -13.80 -0.02
N ASN A 608 -6.96 -12.83 -0.83
CA ASN A 608 -7.60 -12.46 -2.10
C ASN A 608 -7.58 -13.62 -3.10
N LEU A 609 -6.46 -14.33 -3.26
CA LEU A 609 -6.38 -15.46 -4.18
C LEU A 609 -7.22 -16.66 -3.72
N CYS A 610 -7.19 -17.01 -2.43
CA CYS A 610 -8.02 -18.06 -1.85
C CYS A 610 -9.53 -17.75 -1.93
N PHE A 611 -9.94 -16.48 -2.08
CA PHE A 611 -11.34 -16.14 -2.29
C PHE A 611 -11.90 -16.75 -3.59
N TYR A 612 -11.07 -16.94 -4.63
CA TYR A 612 -11.50 -17.37 -5.96
C TYR A 612 -11.29 -18.85 -6.29
N GLN A 613 -10.76 -19.67 -5.38
CA GLN A 613 -10.42 -21.08 -5.62
C GLN A 613 -11.58 -21.93 -6.19
N ASP A 614 -12.83 -21.64 -5.82
CA ASP A 614 -14.03 -22.29 -6.36
C ASP A 614 -14.09 -22.23 -7.90
N LYS A 615 -13.61 -21.12 -8.49
CA LYS A 615 -13.55 -20.91 -9.94
C LYS A 615 -12.36 -21.63 -10.61
N GLN A 616 -11.33 -21.98 -9.83
CA GLN A 616 -10.07 -22.55 -10.31
C GLN A 616 -10.14 -24.08 -10.41
N ALA A 617 -10.98 -24.73 -9.60
CA ALA A 617 -11.09 -26.18 -9.46
C ALA A 617 -11.41 -26.95 -10.77
N ALA A 618 -12.02 -26.29 -11.77
CA ALA A 618 -12.37 -26.90 -13.06
C ALA A 618 -11.18 -27.03 -14.03
N ILE A 619 -10.01 -26.44 -13.73
CA ILE A 619 -8.90 -26.31 -14.68
C ILE A 619 -7.86 -27.41 -14.41
N GLN A 620 -7.65 -28.29 -15.38
CA GLN A 620 -6.61 -29.33 -15.34
C GLN A 620 -5.88 -29.46 -16.69
N PRO A 621 -4.58 -29.82 -16.70
CA PRO A 621 -3.72 -30.04 -15.54
C PRO A 621 -3.32 -28.74 -14.85
N LEU A 622 -3.14 -28.78 -13.53
CA LEU A 622 -2.67 -27.63 -12.75
C LEU A 622 -1.21 -27.30 -13.07
N ALA A 623 -0.89 -26.01 -13.22
CA ALA A 623 0.49 -25.58 -13.42
C ALA A 623 1.32 -25.81 -12.15
N LYS A 624 2.48 -26.47 -12.26
CA LYS A 624 3.37 -26.72 -11.11
C LYS A 624 3.80 -25.39 -10.47
N GLY A 625 3.57 -25.26 -9.16
CA GLY A 625 3.91 -24.05 -8.40
C GLY A 625 2.83 -22.97 -8.44
N SER A 626 1.68 -23.23 -9.06
CA SER A 626 0.47 -22.43 -8.84
C SER A 626 -0.12 -22.66 -7.44
N LEU A 627 -0.91 -21.72 -6.95
CA LEU A 627 -1.52 -21.79 -5.62
C LEU A 627 -2.41 -23.04 -5.50
N GLN A 628 -3.24 -23.30 -6.50
CA GLN A 628 -4.12 -24.47 -6.58
C GLN A 628 -3.34 -25.81 -6.59
N SER A 629 -2.08 -25.81 -7.02
CA SER A 629 -1.20 -27.00 -6.99
C SER A 629 -0.49 -27.25 -5.65
N LEU A 630 -0.59 -26.31 -4.69
CA LEU A 630 0.15 -26.30 -3.42
C LEU A 630 -0.78 -26.13 -2.19
N ILE A 631 -2.06 -26.50 -2.33
CA ILE A 631 -3.06 -26.36 -1.25
C ILE A 631 -2.65 -27.14 0.02
N ASP A 632 -2.05 -28.31 -0.13
CA ASP A 632 -1.64 -29.14 1.02
C ASP A 632 -0.51 -28.46 1.80
N GLU A 633 0.57 -28.10 1.10
CA GLU A 633 1.73 -27.44 1.70
C GLU A 633 1.36 -26.06 2.28
N LEU A 634 0.44 -25.33 1.66
CA LEU A 634 -0.12 -24.08 2.17
C LEU A 634 -0.93 -24.30 3.45
N SER A 635 -1.87 -25.26 3.47
CA SER A 635 -2.67 -25.58 4.67
C SER A 635 -1.78 -26.01 5.85
N ALA A 636 -0.78 -26.85 5.60
CA ALA A 636 0.18 -27.28 6.61
C ALA A 636 1.07 -26.12 7.11
N SER A 637 1.52 -25.24 6.20
CA SER A 637 2.31 -24.07 6.57
C SER A 637 1.51 -23.07 7.38
N LEU A 638 0.25 -22.78 7.00
CA LEU A 638 -0.63 -21.88 7.76
C LEU A 638 -0.92 -22.41 9.17
N ALA A 639 -1.13 -23.72 9.33
CA ALA A 639 -1.25 -24.35 10.65
C ALA A 639 0.03 -24.16 11.49
N LYS A 640 1.21 -24.40 10.90
CA LYS A 640 2.51 -24.19 11.58
C LYS A 640 2.71 -22.74 12.03
N VAL A 641 2.44 -21.77 11.16
CA VAL A 641 2.61 -20.34 11.50
C VAL A 641 1.58 -19.90 12.54
N LEU A 642 0.33 -20.39 12.48
CA LEU A 642 -0.67 -20.14 13.52
C LEU A 642 -0.25 -20.68 14.90
N ALA A 643 0.46 -21.82 14.94
CA ALA A 643 0.97 -22.41 16.17
C ALA A 643 2.11 -21.62 16.82
N SER A 644 3.02 -21.02 16.04
CA SER A 644 4.17 -20.28 16.59
C SER A 644 3.95 -18.78 16.75
N CYS A 645 3.06 -18.16 15.97
CA CYS A 645 2.87 -16.70 15.99
C CYS A 645 2.22 -16.18 17.28
N GLN A 646 2.71 -15.03 17.76
CA GLN A 646 2.26 -14.43 19.02
C GLN A 646 1.39 -13.18 18.83
N ALA A 647 1.56 -12.43 17.73
CA ALA A 647 0.84 -11.18 17.50
C ALA A 647 -0.60 -11.43 17.02
N THR A 648 -1.61 -10.87 17.73
CA THR A 648 -3.03 -11.00 17.37
C THR A 648 -3.31 -10.58 15.93
N ALA A 649 -2.79 -9.44 15.45
CA ALA A 649 -2.99 -9.01 14.06
C ALA A 649 -2.55 -10.07 13.02
N THR A 650 -1.41 -10.74 13.23
CA THR A 650 -1.00 -11.85 12.36
C THR A 650 -1.95 -13.05 12.45
N LYS A 651 -2.53 -13.33 13.62
CA LYS A 651 -3.52 -14.40 13.79
C LYS A 651 -4.84 -14.09 13.08
N VAL A 652 -5.29 -12.83 13.11
CA VAL A 652 -6.47 -12.38 12.37
C VAL A 652 -6.24 -12.61 10.87
N GLU A 653 -5.11 -12.16 10.31
CA GLU A 653 -4.80 -12.37 8.89
C GLU A 653 -4.65 -13.85 8.52
N LEU A 654 -4.04 -14.68 9.39
CA LEU A 654 -4.00 -16.13 9.20
C LEU A 654 -5.41 -16.75 9.21
N ALA A 655 -6.29 -16.33 10.11
CA ALA A 655 -7.68 -16.79 10.17
C ALA A 655 -8.49 -16.30 8.96
N ARG A 656 -8.23 -15.09 8.44
CA ARG A 656 -8.81 -14.57 7.19
C ARG A 656 -8.38 -15.38 5.96
N VAL A 657 -7.11 -15.80 5.87
CA VAL A 657 -6.64 -16.70 4.80
C VAL A 657 -7.29 -18.07 4.96
N LEU A 658 -7.28 -18.64 6.17
CA LEU A 658 -7.83 -19.96 6.48
C LEU A 658 -9.35 -20.02 6.25
N GLY A 659 -10.12 -18.98 6.58
CA GLY A 659 -11.56 -18.92 6.37
C GLY A 659 -11.95 -18.99 4.89
N ASN A 660 -11.16 -18.37 4.01
CA ASN A 660 -11.29 -18.56 2.56
C ASN A 660 -10.80 -19.96 2.13
N LEU A 661 -9.60 -20.37 2.54
CA LEU A 661 -8.93 -21.61 2.12
C LEU A 661 -9.71 -22.89 2.51
N THR A 662 -10.23 -22.97 3.73
CA THR A 662 -10.95 -24.14 4.27
C THR A 662 -12.34 -24.38 3.66
N ARG A 663 -12.78 -23.56 2.71
CA ARG A 663 -13.95 -23.90 1.87
C ARG A 663 -13.66 -25.07 0.93
N ASN A 664 -12.40 -25.36 0.62
CA ASN A 664 -11.97 -26.54 -0.12
C ASN A 664 -11.72 -27.74 0.81
N GLU A 665 -12.31 -28.88 0.48
CA GLU A 665 -12.24 -30.14 1.25
C GLU A 665 -10.81 -30.64 1.47
N ARG A 666 -9.97 -30.67 0.43
CA ARG A 666 -8.56 -31.08 0.53
C ARG A 666 -7.78 -30.16 1.47
N ALA A 667 -8.08 -28.86 1.43
CA ALA A 667 -7.50 -27.89 2.34
C ALA A 667 -7.89 -28.12 3.81
N ARG A 668 -9.16 -28.48 4.09
CA ARG A 668 -9.64 -28.86 5.44
C ARG A 668 -8.92 -30.10 5.95
N LEU A 669 -8.89 -31.16 5.14
CA LEU A 669 -8.22 -32.42 5.48
C LEU A 669 -6.75 -32.19 5.86
N CYS A 670 -5.99 -31.46 5.03
CA CYS A 670 -4.59 -31.19 5.31
C CYS A 670 -4.38 -30.27 6.52
N PHE A 671 -5.23 -29.25 6.70
CA PHE A 671 -5.16 -28.34 7.87
C PHE A 671 -5.43 -29.11 9.18
N CYS A 672 -6.46 -29.96 9.22
CA CYS A 672 -6.77 -30.76 10.40
C CYS A 672 -5.73 -31.87 10.66
N SER A 673 -5.20 -32.53 9.63
CA SER A 673 -4.05 -33.44 9.77
C SER A 673 -2.81 -32.75 10.34
N SER A 674 -2.68 -31.43 10.14
CA SER A 674 -1.61 -30.59 10.69
C SER A 674 -1.91 -30.05 12.10
N GLY A 675 -2.96 -30.55 12.77
CA GLY A 675 -3.37 -30.09 14.11
C GLY A 675 -4.20 -28.81 14.12
N GLY A 676 -4.72 -28.37 12.97
CA GLY A 676 -5.40 -27.09 12.81
C GLY A 676 -6.64 -26.89 13.69
N LEU A 677 -7.48 -27.90 13.88
CA LEU A 677 -8.69 -27.80 14.72
C LEU A 677 -8.36 -27.44 16.20
N PRO A 678 -7.45 -28.16 16.91
CA PRO A 678 -6.91 -27.73 18.19
C PRO A 678 -6.34 -26.30 18.22
N LEU A 679 -5.73 -25.82 17.14
CA LEU A 679 -5.16 -24.45 17.07
C LEU A 679 -6.24 -23.37 16.95
N ILE A 680 -7.36 -23.65 16.29
CA ILE A 680 -8.51 -22.73 16.20
C ILE A 680 -9.23 -22.65 17.55
N VAL A 681 -9.52 -23.79 18.19
CA VAL A 681 -9.99 -23.82 19.60
C VAL A 681 -8.99 -23.08 20.50
N GLN A 682 -7.69 -23.31 20.27
CA GLN A 682 -6.53 -22.57 20.80
C GLN A 682 -6.77 -21.05 20.93
N GLN A 683 -7.23 -20.41 19.86
CA GLN A 683 -7.36 -18.94 19.84
C GLN A 683 -8.70 -18.47 20.42
N LEU A 684 -9.76 -19.27 20.30
CA LEU A 684 -11.09 -18.94 20.86
C LEU A 684 -11.18 -19.08 22.38
N THR A 685 -10.39 -19.97 23.00
CA THR A 685 -10.37 -20.16 24.46
C THR A 685 -9.52 -19.11 25.20
N LYS A 686 -8.72 -18.30 24.49
CA LYS A 686 -7.86 -17.27 25.11
C LYS A 686 -8.66 -15.99 25.36
N GLN A 687 -9.01 -15.75 26.62
CA GLN A 687 -9.63 -14.49 27.04
C GLN A 687 -8.59 -13.36 27.11
N ALA A 688 -8.50 -12.54 26.06
CA ALA A 688 -7.98 -11.18 26.16
C ALA A 688 -9.13 -10.18 26.38
N ALA A 689 -8.88 -9.11 27.12
CA ALA A 689 -9.88 -8.07 27.39
C ALA A 689 -10.19 -7.26 26.13
N GLY A 690 -11.27 -7.62 25.42
CA GLY A 690 -11.83 -6.90 24.26
C GLY A 690 -11.09 -7.08 22.93
N GLN A 691 -9.75 -7.19 22.94
CA GLN A 691 -8.91 -7.03 21.74
C GLN A 691 -9.00 -8.15 20.67
N ASP A 692 -9.64 -9.29 20.96
CA ASP A 692 -9.70 -10.45 20.05
C ASP A 692 -11.05 -10.59 19.30
N TYR A 693 -11.75 -9.50 18.95
CA TYR A 693 -13.04 -9.60 18.20
C TYR A 693 -12.85 -10.14 16.77
N GLU A 694 -12.05 -9.47 15.94
CA GLU A 694 -11.75 -9.93 14.56
C GLU A 694 -11.15 -11.35 14.54
N LEU A 695 -10.38 -11.71 15.57
CA LEU A 695 -9.81 -13.04 15.70
C LEU A 695 -10.90 -14.09 15.99
N ARG A 696 -11.86 -13.78 16.89
CA ARG A 696 -13.00 -14.66 17.17
C ARG A 696 -13.86 -14.87 15.93
N THR A 697 -14.30 -13.81 15.26
CA THR A 697 -15.17 -13.94 14.08
C THR A 697 -14.51 -14.73 12.95
N CYS A 698 -13.24 -14.44 12.62
CA CYS A 698 -12.51 -15.19 11.60
C CYS A 698 -12.24 -16.65 12.01
N ALA A 699 -11.92 -16.92 13.28
CA ALA A 699 -11.69 -18.28 13.78
C ALA A 699 -12.98 -19.12 13.84
N ILE A 700 -14.13 -18.52 14.17
CA ILE A 700 -15.43 -19.19 14.10
C ILE A 700 -15.80 -19.48 12.64
N GLY A 701 -15.54 -18.57 11.71
CA GLY A 701 -15.67 -18.85 10.27
C GLY A 701 -14.85 -20.06 9.80
N VAL A 702 -13.64 -20.27 10.35
CA VAL A 702 -12.88 -21.50 10.12
C VAL A 702 -13.59 -22.71 10.74
N LEU A 703 -14.11 -22.63 11.97
CA LEU A 703 -14.89 -23.73 12.59
C LEU A 703 -16.14 -24.10 11.77
N VAL A 704 -16.88 -23.14 11.23
CA VAL A 704 -18.06 -23.40 10.39
C VAL A 704 -17.68 -24.29 9.20
N ASN A 705 -16.57 -23.98 8.51
CA ASN A 705 -16.05 -24.83 7.43
C ASN A 705 -15.63 -26.22 7.94
N LEU A 706 -14.86 -26.31 9.04
CA LEU A 706 -14.34 -27.58 9.55
C LEU A 706 -15.43 -28.53 10.08
N LEU A 707 -16.44 -28.01 10.77
CA LEU A 707 -17.58 -28.78 11.28
C LEU A 707 -18.54 -29.25 10.16
N GLY A 708 -18.38 -28.72 8.94
CA GLY A 708 -18.98 -29.29 7.75
C GLY A 708 -18.51 -30.74 7.48
N ASP A 709 -17.31 -31.12 7.91
CA ASP A 709 -16.78 -32.49 7.81
C ASP A 709 -17.10 -33.31 9.06
N GLY A 710 -17.85 -34.42 8.91
CA GLY A 710 -18.27 -35.26 10.04
C GLY A 710 -17.12 -35.82 10.88
N GLU A 711 -16.00 -36.14 10.22
CA GLU A 711 -14.72 -36.56 10.85
C GLU A 711 -14.27 -35.60 11.97
N GLN A 712 -14.50 -34.29 11.83
CA GLN A 712 -13.98 -33.25 12.72
C GLN A 712 -14.88 -32.98 13.94
N ARG A 713 -16.15 -33.40 13.89
CA ARG A 713 -17.14 -33.16 14.97
C ARG A 713 -16.77 -33.91 16.25
N ARG A 714 -16.34 -35.17 16.15
CA ARG A 714 -15.94 -35.98 17.32
C ARG A 714 -14.68 -35.42 18.01
N PRO A 715 -13.58 -35.08 17.31
CA PRO A 715 -12.46 -34.32 17.88
C PRO A 715 -12.87 -32.99 18.50
N PHE A 716 -13.77 -32.21 17.87
CA PHE A 716 -14.24 -30.94 18.44
C PHE A 716 -14.97 -31.13 19.77
N LEU A 717 -15.81 -32.15 19.90
CA LEU A 717 -16.43 -32.53 21.18
C LEU A 717 -15.40 -32.98 22.23
N GLN A 718 -14.31 -33.66 21.84
CA GLN A 718 -13.22 -34.01 22.76
C GLN A 718 -12.44 -32.78 23.26
N LEU A 719 -12.43 -31.69 22.49
CA LEU A 719 -11.81 -30.41 22.83
C LEU A 719 -12.73 -29.47 23.65
N ARG A 720 -13.88 -29.96 24.16
CA ARG A 720 -14.92 -29.16 24.82
C ARG A 720 -15.50 -28.05 23.94
N GLY A 721 -15.56 -28.31 22.63
CA GLY A 721 -16.01 -27.34 21.63
C GLY A 721 -17.49 -26.97 21.73
N ALA A 722 -18.34 -27.84 22.28
CA ALA A 722 -19.76 -27.54 22.47
C ALA A 722 -19.97 -26.49 23.58
N GLU A 723 -19.29 -26.65 24.73
CA GLU A 723 -19.31 -25.66 25.81
C GLU A 723 -18.70 -24.32 25.37
N LEU A 724 -17.67 -24.36 24.52
CA LEU A 724 -17.07 -23.17 23.92
C LEU A 724 -18.06 -22.42 23.01
N LEU A 725 -18.83 -23.13 22.18
CA LEU A 725 -19.85 -22.49 21.34
C LEU A 725 -21.03 -21.96 22.15
N SER A 726 -21.50 -22.67 23.19
CA SER A 726 -22.54 -22.14 24.10
C SER A 726 -22.08 -20.85 24.79
N LEU A 727 -20.88 -20.84 25.36
CA LEU A 727 -20.29 -19.67 26.01
C LEU A 727 -20.10 -18.49 25.03
N LEU A 728 -19.73 -18.76 23.78
CA LEU A 728 -19.61 -17.73 22.75
C LEU A 728 -20.99 -17.19 22.33
N LEU A 729 -21.99 -18.06 22.14
CA LEU A 729 -23.36 -17.67 21.79
C LEU A 729 -23.97 -16.78 22.86
N ARG A 730 -23.95 -17.26 24.12
CA ARG A 730 -24.35 -16.49 25.32
C ARG A 730 -23.68 -15.12 25.32
N GLY A 731 -22.37 -15.09 25.17
CA GLY A 731 -21.59 -13.85 25.18
C GLY A 731 -21.92 -12.90 24.04
N SER A 732 -22.27 -13.38 22.83
CA SER A 732 -22.73 -12.52 21.73
C SER A 732 -24.14 -11.98 21.95
N LEU A 733 -25.06 -12.81 22.44
CA LEU A 733 -26.44 -12.40 22.70
C LEU A 733 -26.53 -11.38 23.85
N GLU A 734 -25.79 -11.59 24.93
CA GLU A 734 -25.63 -10.64 26.04
C GLU A 734 -24.95 -9.30 25.64
N GLN A 735 -24.49 -9.17 24.39
CA GLN A 735 -23.88 -7.97 23.80
C GLN A 735 -24.61 -7.50 22.52
N GLU A 736 -25.73 -8.13 22.15
CA GLU A 736 -26.50 -7.84 20.92
C GLU A 736 -25.64 -7.89 19.63
N ASP A 737 -24.61 -8.74 19.64
CA ASP A 737 -23.69 -8.97 18.52
C ASP A 737 -24.25 -10.05 17.59
N TRP A 738 -25.31 -9.68 16.85
CA TRP A 738 -26.06 -10.59 15.97
C TRP A 738 -25.17 -11.24 14.91
N PHE A 739 -24.15 -10.54 14.42
CA PHE A 739 -23.19 -11.11 13.46
C PHE A 739 -22.37 -12.25 14.09
N LEU A 740 -21.83 -12.06 15.30
CA LEU A 740 -21.12 -13.11 16.02
C LEU A 740 -22.06 -14.26 16.42
N ALA A 741 -23.27 -13.95 16.90
CA ALA A 741 -24.28 -14.94 17.25
C ALA A 741 -24.63 -15.83 16.04
N ASN A 742 -24.91 -15.23 14.88
CA ASN A 742 -25.22 -15.92 13.62
C ASN A 742 -24.13 -16.94 13.24
N ILE A 743 -22.85 -16.53 13.19
CA ILE A 743 -21.76 -17.45 12.82
C ILE A 743 -21.49 -18.52 13.88
N VAL A 744 -21.82 -18.28 15.15
CA VAL A 744 -21.81 -19.32 16.20
C VAL A 744 -22.97 -20.31 16.00
N CYS A 745 -24.17 -19.84 15.66
CA CYS A 745 -25.30 -20.70 15.29
C CYS A 745 -25.00 -21.55 14.04
N GLN A 746 -24.31 -21.00 13.03
CA GLN A 746 -23.83 -21.77 11.88
C GLN A 746 -22.86 -22.89 12.28
N ALA A 747 -21.99 -22.66 13.27
CA ALA A 747 -21.06 -23.67 13.79
C ALA A 747 -21.79 -24.75 14.61
N LEU A 748 -22.73 -24.36 15.47
CA LEU A 748 -23.59 -25.27 16.24
C LEU A 748 -24.45 -26.14 15.31
N TRP A 749 -25.08 -25.55 14.31
CA TRP A 749 -25.84 -26.26 13.28
C TRP A 749 -24.99 -27.31 12.56
N ASN A 750 -23.77 -26.95 12.15
CA ASN A 750 -22.84 -27.87 11.48
C ASN A 750 -22.35 -29.00 12.40
N LEU A 751 -22.19 -28.74 13.71
CA LEU A 751 -21.94 -29.78 14.70
C LEU A 751 -23.13 -30.74 14.85
N LEU A 752 -24.36 -30.23 14.79
CA LEU A 752 -25.61 -30.98 14.97
C LEU A 752 -26.19 -31.59 13.67
N ILE A 753 -25.49 -31.50 12.53
CA ILE A 753 -25.86 -32.24 11.29
C ILE A 753 -25.89 -33.76 11.54
N ASP A 754 -25.00 -34.27 12.38
CA ASP A 754 -24.96 -35.69 12.76
C ASP A 754 -25.75 -35.91 14.06
N GLY A 755 -26.81 -36.70 13.97
CA GLY A 755 -27.63 -37.10 15.12
C GLY A 755 -26.84 -37.83 16.21
N GLN A 756 -25.68 -38.42 15.92
CA GLN A 756 -24.80 -38.98 16.97
C GLN A 756 -24.17 -37.90 17.84
N CYS A 757 -23.85 -36.73 17.26
CA CYS A 757 -23.31 -35.59 18.00
C CYS A 757 -24.40 -34.92 18.85
N ALA A 758 -25.60 -34.73 18.29
CA ALA A 758 -26.76 -34.26 19.02
C ALA A 758 -27.13 -35.21 20.18
N ALA A 759 -27.27 -36.51 19.89
CA ALA A 759 -27.65 -37.51 20.89
C ALA A 759 -26.68 -37.59 22.07
N LYS A 760 -25.37 -37.43 21.82
CA LYS A 760 -24.34 -37.39 22.87
C LYS A 760 -24.41 -36.12 23.72
N LEU A 761 -24.84 -34.99 23.14
CA LEU A 761 -25.02 -33.74 23.88
C LEU A 761 -26.30 -33.77 24.73
N CYS A 762 -27.42 -34.28 24.21
CA CYS A 762 -28.64 -34.54 25.00
C CYS A 762 -28.36 -35.45 26.20
N GLN A 763 -27.56 -36.52 26.02
CA GLN A 763 -27.15 -37.42 27.12
C GLN A 763 -26.28 -36.75 28.20
N ASN A 764 -25.69 -35.59 27.90
CA ASN A 764 -24.94 -34.77 28.85
C ASN A 764 -25.77 -33.60 29.45
N GLY A 765 -27.07 -33.51 29.11
CA GLY A 765 -28.14 -32.93 29.94
C GLY A 765 -28.20 -31.41 30.19
N ASN A 766 -27.22 -30.62 29.76
CA ASN A 766 -27.19 -29.18 30.07
C ASN A 766 -26.99 -28.24 28.86
N ILE A 767 -26.28 -28.68 27.80
CA ILE A 767 -25.74 -27.74 26.78
C ILE A 767 -26.78 -27.39 25.71
N LEU A 768 -27.59 -28.36 25.27
CA LEU A 768 -28.59 -28.10 24.23
C LEU A 768 -29.84 -27.43 24.79
N ASP A 769 -30.11 -27.65 26.07
CA ASP A 769 -31.13 -26.98 26.86
C ASP A 769 -30.75 -25.51 27.05
N GLU A 770 -29.53 -25.22 27.54
CA GLU A 770 -29.00 -23.84 27.62
C GLU A 770 -29.04 -23.10 26.28
N VAL A 771 -28.66 -23.77 25.18
CA VAL A 771 -28.72 -23.17 23.84
C VAL A 771 -30.17 -22.98 23.36
N SER A 772 -31.10 -23.87 23.72
CA SER A 772 -32.51 -23.72 23.33
C SER A 772 -33.16 -22.54 24.05
N ASP A 773 -32.93 -22.43 25.36
CA ASP A 773 -33.41 -21.32 26.19
C ASP A 773 -32.84 -19.99 25.66
N LEU A 774 -31.53 -19.92 25.40
CA LEU A 774 -30.87 -18.73 24.84
C LEU A 774 -31.37 -18.33 23.45
N LEU A 775 -31.77 -19.29 22.60
CA LEU A 775 -32.32 -18.95 21.29
C LEU A 775 -33.77 -18.48 21.41
N ALA A 776 -34.58 -19.10 22.28
CA ALA A 776 -35.94 -18.65 22.54
C ALA A 776 -35.98 -17.22 23.12
N ASP A 777 -35.16 -16.94 24.14
CA ASP A 777 -35.06 -15.63 24.82
C ASP A 777 -34.69 -14.46 23.88
N TYR A 778 -34.04 -14.72 22.74
CA TYR A 778 -33.50 -13.70 21.83
C TYR A 778 -34.09 -13.77 20.39
N LEU A 779 -35.00 -14.72 20.14
CA LEU A 779 -35.88 -14.75 18.95
C LEU A 779 -37.22 -14.05 19.19
N ASP A 780 -37.53 -13.66 20.44
CA ASP A 780 -38.76 -12.97 20.78
C ASP A 780 -38.79 -11.54 20.21
N GLU A 781 -39.74 -11.28 19.30
CA GLU A 781 -39.92 -9.98 18.65
C GLU A 781 -40.31 -8.87 19.64
N GLU A 782 -40.94 -9.19 20.78
CA GLU A 782 -41.27 -8.19 21.83
C GLU A 782 -40.02 -7.60 22.51
N ARG A 783 -38.84 -8.17 22.25
CA ARG A 783 -37.56 -7.72 22.81
C ARG A 783 -36.84 -6.66 21.97
N ILE A 784 -37.23 -6.49 20.70
CA ILE A 784 -36.73 -5.39 19.86
C ILE A 784 -37.39 -4.10 20.35
N PRO A 785 -36.64 -3.01 20.65
CA PRO A 785 -37.25 -1.75 21.04
C PRO A 785 -38.02 -1.16 19.85
N ALA A 786 -39.35 -1.28 19.89
CA ALA A 786 -40.23 -0.58 18.96
C ALA A 786 -39.90 0.92 19.00
N GLY A 787 -39.61 1.51 17.85
CA GLY A 787 -39.33 2.94 17.75
C GLY A 787 -40.54 3.75 18.22
N ASP A 788 -40.33 4.67 19.17
CA ASP A 788 -41.36 5.60 19.64
C ASP A 788 -41.72 6.60 18.52
N GLU A 789 -42.60 6.21 17.58
CA GLU A 789 -43.11 7.09 16.51
C GLU A 789 -44.00 8.26 17.02
N ASP A 790 -44.26 8.34 18.33
CA ASP A 790 -45.30 9.18 18.96
C ASP A 790 -44.74 10.30 19.89
N ASP A 791 -43.78 11.11 19.42
CA ASP A 791 -43.56 12.47 19.99
C ASP A 791 -43.50 13.58 18.91
N PRO A 792 -44.62 14.27 18.63
CA PRO A 792 -44.68 15.28 17.57
C PRO A 792 -44.13 16.67 17.99
N GLY A 793 -42.84 16.75 18.37
CA GLY A 793 -41.99 17.84 17.89
C GLY A 793 -40.94 18.51 18.80
N ASP A 794 -39.68 18.53 18.32
CA ASP A 794 -38.99 19.81 18.04
C ASP A 794 -38.27 19.71 16.69
N ASN A 795 -38.41 20.73 15.82
CA ASN A 795 -37.87 20.72 14.45
C ASN A 795 -36.42 21.24 14.42
N ARG A 796 -35.46 20.44 14.89
CA ARG A 796 -34.01 20.71 14.81
C ARG A 796 -33.21 19.41 14.65
N TYR A 797 -32.08 19.50 13.95
CA TYR A 797 -31.06 18.44 13.78
C TYR A 797 -31.29 17.38 12.66
N GLU A 798 -31.79 17.82 11.49
CA GLU A 798 -31.96 17.02 10.24
C GLU A 798 -30.69 16.27 9.73
N GLU A 799 -29.52 16.45 10.34
CA GLU A 799 -28.26 15.76 9.99
C GLU A 799 -27.88 14.63 10.97
N GLU A 800 -28.44 14.58 12.19
CA GLU A 800 -28.15 13.51 13.16
C GLU A 800 -29.15 12.34 13.00
N GLU A 801 -30.42 12.62 12.72
CA GLU A 801 -31.48 11.61 12.49
C GLU A 801 -31.09 10.62 11.37
N LYS A 802 -30.65 11.13 10.21
CA LYS A 802 -30.27 10.30 9.05
C LYS A 802 -29.13 9.33 9.31
N HIS A 803 -28.29 9.61 10.30
CA HIS A 803 -27.24 8.67 10.71
C HIS A 803 -27.75 7.62 11.68
N ALA A 804 -28.67 7.98 12.58
CA ALA A 804 -29.35 7.03 13.46
C ALA A 804 -30.20 6.03 12.66
N GLU A 805 -31.01 6.52 11.70
CA GLU A 805 -31.79 5.68 10.77
C GLU A 805 -30.91 4.60 10.11
N THR A 806 -29.77 4.98 9.53
CA THR A 806 -28.88 4.04 8.83
C THR A 806 -28.12 3.07 9.74
N ASP A 807 -27.82 3.46 10.98
CA ASP A 807 -27.17 2.56 11.96
C ASP A 807 -28.19 1.53 12.49
N THR A 808 -29.48 1.91 12.65
CA THR A 808 -30.58 1.01 13.01
C THR A 808 -30.94 0.04 11.88
N GLU A 809 -31.15 0.51 10.63
CA GLU A 809 -31.40 -0.37 9.46
C GLU A 809 -30.33 -1.47 9.32
N ALA A 810 -29.07 -1.13 9.58
CA ALA A 810 -27.94 -2.06 9.50
C ALA A 810 -27.87 -3.04 10.68
N HIS A 811 -28.36 -2.65 11.86
CA HIS A 811 -28.47 -3.49 13.04
C HIS A 811 -29.60 -4.53 12.87
N ASP A 812 -30.78 -4.08 12.43
CA ASP A 812 -31.96 -4.92 12.31
C ASP A 812 -31.80 -5.96 11.20
N ALA A 813 -31.19 -5.58 10.07
CA ALA A 813 -30.80 -6.51 9.02
C ALA A 813 -29.79 -7.58 9.48
N LEU A 814 -28.99 -7.33 10.52
CA LEU A 814 -28.12 -8.34 11.14
C LEU A 814 -28.89 -9.23 12.13
N TRP A 815 -29.91 -8.70 12.79
CA TRP A 815 -30.84 -9.50 13.59
C TRP A 815 -31.67 -10.45 12.71
N GLU A 816 -32.19 -10.00 11.55
CA GLU A 816 -32.87 -10.88 10.58
C GLU A 816 -31.96 -12.05 10.13
N ASP A 817 -30.72 -11.73 9.73
CA ASP A 817 -29.71 -12.72 9.27
C ASP A 817 -29.35 -13.72 10.39
N PHE A 818 -29.41 -13.29 11.66
CA PHE A 818 -29.30 -14.15 12.85
C PHE A 818 -30.56 -15.00 13.07
N ALA A 819 -31.74 -14.38 13.10
CA ALA A 819 -33.01 -14.98 13.48
C ALA A 819 -33.39 -16.16 12.56
N LEU A 820 -33.11 -16.05 11.27
CA LEU A 820 -33.28 -17.14 10.29
C LEU A 820 -32.45 -18.38 10.66
N VAL A 821 -31.17 -18.20 11.02
CA VAL A 821 -30.24 -19.29 11.37
C VAL A 821 -30.49 -19.83 12.77
N ALA A 822 -30.90 -18.96 13.70
CA ALA A 822 -31.30 -19.29 15.06
C ALA A 822 -32.58 -20.13 15.11
N THR A 823 -33.60 -19.77 14.31
CA THR A 823 -34.87 -20.51 14.22
C THR A 823 -34.66 -21.91 13.66
N ASP A 824 -33.99 -22.04 12.51
CA ASP A 824 -33.61 -23.33 11.93
C ASP A 824 -32.84 -24.19 12.97
N LEU A 825 -31.85 -23.59 13.67
CA LEU A 825 -31.08 -24.28 14.70
C LEU A 825 -31.94 -24.78 15.87
N LEU A 826 -32.89 -23.96 16.35
CA LEU A 826 -33.81 -24.32 17.43
C LEU A 826 -34.73 -25.48 17.01
N GLU A 827 -35.33 -25.42 15.81
CA GLU A 827 -36.09 -26.54 15.25
C GLU A 827 -35.26 -27.83 15.19
N ARG A 828 -33.98 -27.73 14.78
CA ARG A 828 -33.08 -28.89 14.73
C ARG A 828 -32.81 -29.48 16.11
N ILE A 829 -32.67 -28.66 17.15
CA ILE A 829 -32.45 -29.16 18.51
C ILE A 829 -33.69 -29.91 19.00
N GLN A 830 -34.88 -29.31 18.85
CA GLN A 830 -36.17 -29.93 19.16
C GLN A 830 -36.36 -31.28 18.44
N ASN A 831 -36.13 -31.31 17.11
CA ASN A 831 -36.19 -32.52 16.28
C ASN A 831 -35.25 -33.65 16.74
N ASN A 832 -34.16 -33.34 17.47
CA ASN A 832 -33.28 -34.36 18.04
C ASN A 832 -33.77 -34.86 19.41
N PHE A 833 -34.37 -33.99 20.25
CA PHE A 833 -35.01 -34.39 21.50
C PHE A 833 -36.19 -35.34 21.25
N ASP A 834 -37.09 -35.03 20.31
CA ASP A 834 -38.23 -35.89 19.97
C ASP A 834 -37.79 -37.30 19.56
N ARG A 835 -36.71 -37.40 18.77
CA ARG A 835 -36.13 -38.68 18.35
C ARG A 835 -35.50 -39.46 19.50
N GLN A 836 -35.00 -38.79 20.54
CA GLN A 836 -34.54 -39.48 21.75
C GLN A 836 -35.72 -40.00 22.59
N GLN A 837 -36.79 -39.22 22.75
CA GLN A 837 -37.99 -39.66 23.45
C GLN A 837 -38.62 -40.88 22.76
N GLN A 838 -38.74 -40.84 21.42
CA GLN A 838 -39.25 -41.95 20.60
C GLN A 838 -38.34 -43.19 20.54
N SER A 839 -37.10 -43.13 21.03
CA SER A 839 -36.15 -44.25 21.03
C SER A 839 -35.85 -44.82 22.42
N GLN A 840 -36.51 -44.33 23.48
CA GLN A 840 -36.63 -45.10 24.72
C GLN A 840 -37.64 -46.24 24.52
N PRO A 841 -37.31 -47.50 24.87
CA PRO A 841 -38.27 -48.59 24.80
C PRO A 841 -39.33 -48.40 25.88
N SER A 842 -40.61 -48.31 25.48
CA SER A 842 -41.74 -48.29 26.39
C SER A 842 -41.75 -49.55 27.24
N VAL A 843 -41.44 -49.42 28.53
CA VAL A 843 -41.67 -50.50 29.51
C VAL A 843 -43.17 -50.77 29.53
N PRO A 844 -43.64 -52.00 29.25
CA PRO A 844 -45.05 -52.30 29.37
C PRO A 844 -45.46 -52.14 30.83
N GLN A 845 -46.45 -51.30 31.09
CA GLN A 845 -47.10 -51.26 32.40
C GLN A 845 -47.74 -52.62 32.63
N THR A 846 -47.27 -53.34 33.64
CA THR A 846 -48.01 -54.46 34.20
C THR A 846 -49.10 -53.88 35.09
N ASP A 847 -50.34 -53.95 34.64
CA ASP A 847 -51.50 -53.53 35.43
C ASP A 847 -51.60 -54.39 36.69
N ASN A 848 -51.24 -53.79 37.84
CA ASN A 848 -51.52 -54.36 39.15
C ASN A 848 -52.94 -53.94 39.56
N GLU A 849 -53.94 -54.57 38.93
CA GLU A 849 -55.29 -54.64 39.50
C GLU A 849 -55.23 -55.53 40.77
N ASP A 850 -55.04 -54.90 41.93
CA ASP A 850 -55.14 -55.55 43.24
C ASP A 850 -56.36 -55.00 43.99
N ASP A 851 -57.53 -55.18 43.37
CA ASP A 851 -58.85 -54.79 43.89
C ASP A 851 -59.63 -56.06 44.25
N ASN A 852 -59.72 -56.36 45.55
CA ASN A 852 -60.30 -57.60 46.07
C ASN A 852 -60.93 -57.38 47.46
N ASP A 853 -61.87 -56.44 47.55
CA ASP A 853 -62.77 -56.38 48.71
C ASP A 853 -63.83 -57.50 48.61
N VAL A 854 -63.96 -58.28 49.68
CA VAL A 854 -64.70 -59.55 49.70
C VAL A 854 -66.19 -59.34 49.97
N PHE A 855 -67.11 -60.09 49.33
CA PHE A 855 -68.27 -60.75 49.98
C PHE A 855 -69.09 -61.64 49.00
N ILE A 856 -68.94 -62.98 49.11
CA ILE A 856 -69.97 -64.01 49.47
C ILE A 856 -71.44 -63.70 49.00
N GLU A 857 -72.23 -64.58 48.35
CA GLU A 857 -72.34 -66.06 48.40
C GLU A 857 -73.07 -66.71 47.16
N GLU A 858 -73.26 -68.04 47.26
CA GLU A 858 -74.25 -68.95 46.61
C GLU A 858 -74.00 -69.62 45.23
N MET A 859 -74.07 -70.97 45.29
CA MET A 859 -74.22 -72.03 44.26
C MET A 859 -73.04 -72.40 43.36
#